data_AF-N2AII9-F1
#
_entry.id   AF-N2AII9-F1
#
_cell.length_a   1.000
_cell.length_b   1.000
_cell.length_c   1.000
_cell.angle_alpha   90.00
_cell.angle_beta   90.00
_cell.angle_gamma   90.00
#
_symmetry.space_group_name_H-M   'P 1'
#
loop_
_entity.id
_entity.type
_entity.pdbx_description
1 polymer ?
#
loop_
_entity_poly.entity_id
_entity_poly.type
_entity_poly.pdbx_seq_one_letter_code
_entity_poly.pdbx_strand_id
1 'polypeptide(L)'
;MNINTLLNTLQLPEYSYDICKKAINVFIEATPDEMSTARIAYAQGFCQLLVYCQKLVDKKIVMNAEWHKELLRAFSNIRGIGVEAEVETIQDGCIQTLLFLNELEARGREGSVYQMNNDCLEKSMPILLQELQEIRFLFDLKEQDDYVFPIHQLIAKVIDRSDFVNACEPIGAYQVNILQLAVRLFCDDSDIKERLNQLKNKCNLQFIDFLVKGCDIIDSYDLLNYRSNQVMIFYDYQQNRVLVRHDRREYFSEVVKSDERFTKVKIEEETDTTGEHVIGYFVIFPLDEGDELIDFSEALSNITGRREFLNIVFEKKIRNLMIQKMIIRKRDGSLSALNPFSVQDKRIVKAKLDQVKGQEYELKDLGTALNKYRNAYVAEKGLNVVTFGLCLKLLEFDNVGMKQLGLDQLIEDNWFQNQVLENWVTSSKSIRKSLEFLGSLWNRELEYCQGQSDIENYEVTAQNLLPYYCDLAWIFNLLNCLQEERNIYFGTLYQYEDGKYLEINKSATYDGKKLMRKRVDTGISIDNIRDVDKIFDEKDAIEKSYYFIYDFQNQHGLITEQNVLKLLDGIKRLQGEYSLKKETADRVTLRDIQMISERMELHRLSFEQIGKTFFSDFTTQIKYRMIHNMVWSKIDLQNIRAYLKLIENHQLLKYENIRDDEIFLRKEEGTLYVPKDGQSADGVLRSIYINYLQEQAERERQSLYESNIEFDSKIKKYTFRSKEIKKLVFLFDNVEYGTATCNTLKAYLDIFLPDEAGIKINSAIKKAYKRRHCYYCNGKEVSVSEILRKNQGAEVVVHSFYGTEEGKENIDALFKNSKINYKGYDYFLPINVKAKDLIELVKQIPTWNISADIGDFYAVIRQYNMTKANVFPEEMISDGKKAIAMFIKKKELL
;
A
#
# COMPACT_ATOMS: atom_id res chain seq x y z
N MET A 1 -37.43 15.53 -9.67
CA MET A 1 -35.95 15.42 -9.59
C MET A 1 -35.63 13.93 -9.63
N ASN A 2 -34.71 13.47 -10.49
CA ASN A 2 -34.37 12.03 -10.54
C ASN A 2 -33.52 11.64 -9.31
N ILE A 3 -33.66 10.40 -8.82
CA ILE A 3 -32.96 9.86 -7.63
C ILE A 3 -31.44 10.08 -7.63
N ASN A 4 -30.78 10.00 -8.79
CA ASN A 4 -29.33 10.25 -8.91
C ASN A 4 -28.97 11.73 -8.71
N THR A 5 -29.84 12.63 -9.16
CA THR A 5 -29.68 14.08 -8.93
C THR A 5 -29.95 14.44 -7.47
N LEU A 6 -30.89 13.73 -6.84
CA LEU A 6 -31.21 13.90 -5.44
C LEU A 6 -30.05 13.47 -4.54
N LEU A 7 -29.45 12.31 -4.79
CA LEU A 7 -28.26 11.81 -4.07
C LEU A 7 -27.12 12.83 -4.08
N ASN A 8 -26.78 13.38 -5.25
CA ASN A 8 -25.76 14.42 -5.37
C ASN A 8 -26.11 15.70 -4.59
N THR A 9 -27.40 16.03 -4.49
CA THR A 9 -27.87 17.24 -3.79
C THR A 9 -27.82 17.06 -2.27
N LEU A 10 -28.21 15.89 -1.76
CA LEU A 10 -28.19 15.56 -0.33
C LEU A 10 -26.77 15.33 0.24
N GLN A 11 -25.75 15.28 -0.63
CA GLN A 11 -24.33 15.19 -0.25
C GLN A 11 -23.64 16.57 -0.16
N LEU A 12 -24.30 17.65 -0.59
CA LEU A 12 -23.75 19.01 -0.48
C LEU A 12 -23.83 19.51 0.98
N PRO A 13 -22.84 20.29 1.46
CA PRO A 13 -22.81 20.81 2.83
C PRO A 13 -23.82 21.94 3.11
N GLU A 14 -24.66 22.27 2.13
CA GLU A 14 -25.75 23.24 2.29
C GLU A 14 -26.99 22.54 2.83
N TYR A 15 -27.26 22.75 4.13
CA TYR A 15 -28.42 22.18 4.82
C TYR A 15 -29.58 23.18 4.82
N SER A 16 -30.65 22.88 4.08
CA SER A 16 -31.85 23.73 4.03
C SER A 16 -33.14 22.94 4.04
N TYR A 17 -34.18 23.55 4.60
CA TYR A 17 -35.53 23.00 4.62
C TYR A 17 -36.09 22.75 3.21
N ASP A 18 -35.80 23.66 2.26
CA ASP A 18 -36.29 23.56 0.88
C ASP A 18 -35.74 22.34 0.14
N ILE A 19 -34.48 21.99 0.39
CA ILE A 19 -33.86 20.78 -0.17
C ILE A 19 -34.52 19.53 0.42
N CYS A 20 -34.74 19.51 1.75
CA CYS A 20 -35.46 18.42 2.41
C CYS A 20 -36.88 18.25 1.85
N LYS A 21 -37.63 19.34 1.66
CA LYS A 21 -38.99 19.28 1.12
C LYS A 21 -39.02 18.74 -0.32
N LYS A 22 -38.09 19.21 -1.17
CA LYS A 22 -37.93 18.68 -2.53
C LYS A 22 -37.57 17.18 -2.51
N ALA A 23 -36.69 16.77 -1.60
CA ALA A 23 -36.28 15.38 -1.43
C ALA A 23 -37.45 14.49 -1.00
N ILE A 24 -38.21 14.91 0.01
CA ILE A 24 -39.39 14.18 0.50
C ILE A 24 -40.41 13.99 -0.62
N ASN A 25 -40.69 15.03 -1.42
CA ASN A 25 -41.62 14.94 -2.54
C ASN A 25 -41.19 13.90 -3.59
N VAL A 26 -39.89 13.75 -3.85
CA VAL A 26 -39.39 12.71 -4.77
C VAL A 26 -39.79 11.31 -4.29
N PHE A 27 -39.72 11.04 -2.99
CA PHE A 27 -40.12 9.75 -2.44
C PHE A 27 -41.64 9.58 -2.33
N ILE A 28 -42.40 10.65 -2.11
CA ILE A 28 -43.87 10.60 -2.14
C ILE A 28 -44.39 10.30 -3.55
N GLU A 29 -43.76 10.88 -4.58
CA GLU A 29 -44.18 10.75 -5.98
C GLU A 29 -43.63 9.50 -6.69
N ALA A 30 -42.69 8.78 -6.06
CA ALA A 30 -42.05 7.60 -6.64
C ALA A 30 -43.07 6.48 -6.93
N THR A 31 -43.00 5.91 -8.14
CA THR A 31 -43.88 4.80 -8.55
C THR A 31 -43.30 3.43 -8.17
N PRO A 32 -44.15 2.40 -7.96
CA PRO A 32 -43.68 1.04 -7.68
C PRO A 32 -42.72 0.47 -8.74
N ASP A 33 -42.95 0.77 -10.02
CA ASP A 33 -42.10 0.29 -11.12
C ASP A 33 -40.70 0.93 -11.07
N GLU A 34 -40.62 2.24 -10.79
CA GLU A 34 -39.34 2.94 -10.62
C GLU A 34 -38.56 2.43 -9.41
N MET A 35 -39.27 2.21 -8.30
CA MET A 35 -38.69 1.68 -7.06
C MET A 35 -38.19 0.25 -7.24
N SER A 36 -38.94 -0.61 -7.95
CA SER A 36 -38.54 -2.00 -8.23
C SER A 36 -37.31 -2.09 -9.15
N THR A 37 -37.19 -1.17 -10.12
CA THR A 37 -36.07 -1.15 -11.08
C THR A 37 -34.77 -0.60 -10.46
N ALA A 38 -34.87 0.26 -9.45
CA ALA A 38 -33.73 0.95 -8.84
C ALA A 38 -33.71 0.86 -7.29
N ARG A 39 -34.04 -0.31 -6.74
CA ARG A 39 -34.23 -0.55 -5.29
C ARG A 39 -33.12 0.02 -4.40
N ILE A 40 -31.86 -0.30 -4.72
CA ILE A 40 -30.68 0.16 -3.95
C ILE A 40 -30.56 1.69 -3.99
N ALA A 41 -30.71 2.31 -5.16
CA ALA A 41 -30.58 3.76 -5.31
C ALA A 41 -31.67 4.53 -4.53
N TYR A 42 -32.90 4.00 -4.52
CA TYR A 42 -33.99 4.56 -3.72
C TYR A 42 -33.74 4.40 -2.22
N ALA A 43 -33.27 3.22 -1.77
CA ALA A 43 -32.91 2.99 -0.38
C ALA A 43 -31.78 3.91 0.09
N GLN A 44 -30.70 4.01 -0.67
CA GLN A 44 -29.58 4.92 -0.41
C GLN A 44 -30.04 6.38 -0.40
N GLY A 45 -30.89 6.77 -1.36
CA GLY A 45 -31.44 8.12 -1.41
C GLY A 45 -32.26 8.47 -0.16
N PHE A 46 -33.08 7.52 0.31
CA PHE A 46 -33.92 7.75 1.48
C PHE A 46 -33.10 7.76 2.78
N CYS A 47 -32.18 6.82 2.96
CA CYS A 47 -31.26 6.85 4.10
C CYS A 47 -30.44 8.15 4.12
N GLN A 48 -29.93 8.61 2.97
CA GLN A 48 -29.23 9.89 2.89
C GLN A 48 -30.14 11.08 3.23
N LEU A 49 -31.42 11.04 2.83
CA LEU A 49 -32.41 12.04 3.25
C LEU A 49 -32.55 12.03 4.78
N LEU A 50 -32.69 10.87 5.40
CA LEU A 50 -32.79 10.75 6.87
C LEU A 50 -31.55 11.32 7.58
N VAL A 51 -30.34 11.00 7.10
CA VAL A 51 -29.10 11.57 7.64
C VAL A 51 -29.10 13.09 7.48
N TYR A 52 -29.53 13.60 6.34
CA TYR A 52 -29.65 15.04 6.11
C TYR A 52 -30.64 15.70 7.08
N CYS A 53 -31.79 15.05 7.34
CA CYS A 53 -32.77 15.47 8.34
C CYS A 53 -32.15 15.53 9.74
N GLN A 54 -31.40 14.49 10.13
CA GLN A 54 -30.68 14.47 11.41
C GLN A 54 -29.77 15.69 11.55
N LYS A 55 -29.01 16.05 10.51
CA LYS A 55 -28.12 17.23 10.55
C LYS A 55 -28.91 18.55 10.69
N LEU A 56 -30.12 18.64 10.14
CA LEU A 56 -31.00 19.80 10.36
C LEU A 56 -31.47 19.87 11.84
N VAL A 57 -31.89 18.74 12.41
CA VAL A 57 -32.27 18.63 13.82
C VAL A 57 -31.10 19.00 14.73
N ASP A 58 -29.90 18.52 14.44
CA ASP A 58 -28.66 18.81 15.19
C ASP A 58 -28.31 20.31 15.18
N LYS A 59 -28.67 21.01 14.09
CA LYS A 59 -28.55 22.48 13.96
C LYS A 59 -29.68 23.24 14.64
N LYS A 60 -30.55 22.56 15.40
CA LYS A 60 -31.73 23.12 16.07
C LYS A 60 -32.72 23.80 15.12
N ILE A 61 -32.77 23.34 13.86
CA ILE A 61 -33.78 23.80 12.91
C ILE A 61 -35.10 23.12 13.28
N VAL A 62 -36.11 23.91 13.62
CA VAL A 62 -37.40 23.40 14.06
C VAL A 62 -38.12 22.74 12.88
N MET A 63 -38.34 21.44 12.96
CA MET A 63 -39.16 20.67 12.03
C MET A 63 -40.62 20.76 12.47
N ASN A 64 -41.47 21.31 11.62
CA ASN A 64 -42.88 21.48 11.93
C ASN A 64 -43.66 20.16 11.77
N ALA A 65 -44.88 20.11 12.29
CA ALA A 65 -45.72 18.90 12.24
C ALA A 65 -46.10 18.48 10.80
N GLU A 66 -46.10 19.41 9.85
CA GLU A 66 -46.37 19.13 8.44
C GLU A 66 -45.22 18.35 7.80
N TRP A 67 -43.99 18.74 8.11
CA TRP A 67 -42.77 18.07 7.65
C TRP A 67 -42.68 16.63 8.16
N HIS A 68 -42.99 16.38 9.45
CA HIS A 68 -43.04 15.02 10.00
C HIS A 68 -44.03 14.14 9.22
N LYS A 69 -45.23 14.68 8.93
CA LYS A 69 -46.24 13.96 8.14
C LYS A 69 -45.78 13.69 6.71
N GLU A 70 -45.13 14.64 6.05
CA GLU A 70 -44.58 14.46 4.71
C GLU A 70 -43.47 13.38 4.69
N LEU A 71 -42.56 13.39 5.68
CA LEU A 71 -41.50 12.37 5.80
C LEU A 71 -42.10 10.97 6.03
N LEU A 72 -43.09 10.84 6.91
CA LEU A 72 -43.75 9.55 7.17
C LEU A 72 -44.56 9.05 5.97
N ARG A 73 -45.11 9.94 5.14
CA ARG A 73 -45.71 9.58 3.85
C ARG A 73 -44.67 9.05 2.87
N ALA A 74 -43.52 9.72 2.77
CA ALA A 74 -42.40 9.22 1.97
C ALA A 74 -41.94 7.83 2.45
N PHE A 75 -41.80 7.63 3.76
CA PHE A 75 -41.48 6.33 4.35
C PHE A 75 -42.53 5.27 3.99
N SER A 76 -43.81 5.58 4.15
CA SER A 76 -44.92 4.67 3.83
C SER A 76 -44.91 4.20 2.38
N ASN A 77 -44.47 5.06 1.45
CA ASN A 77 -44.35 4.72 0.03
C ASN A 77 -43.16 3.79 -0.26
N ILE A 78 -42.03 3.98 0.43
CA ILE A 78 -40.77 3.26 0.14
C ILE A 78 -40.55 1.99 1.00
N ARG A 79 -41.20 1.87 2.17
CA ARG A 79 -40.93 0.80 3.16
C ARG A 79 -41.05 -0.64 2.62
N GLY A 80 -41.86 -0.85 1.57
CA GLY A 80 -42.06 -2.16 0.94
C GLY A 80 -40.88 -2.65 0.08
N ILE A 81 -39.94 -1.77 -0.31
CA ILE A 81 -38.83 -2.12 -1.19
C ILE A 81 -37.95 -3.24 -0.62
N GLY A 82 -37.74 -3.21 0.70
CA GLY A 82 -36.90 -4.19 1.38
C GLY A 82 -37.52 -5.58 1.48
N VAL A 83 -38.86 -5.67 1.63
CA VAL A 83 -39.59 -6.94 1.83
C VAL A 83 -39.58 -7.80 0.56
N GLU A 84 -39.54 -7.14 -0.60
CA GLU A 84 -39.55 -7.77 -1.93
C GLU A 84 -38.13 -7.91 -2.54
N ALA A 85 -37.07 -7.60 -1.79
CA ALA A 85 -35.71 -7.62 -2.30
C ALA A 85 -35.16 -9.06 -2.44
N GLU A 86 -34.39 -9.32 -3.50
CA GLU A 86 -33.69 -10.58 -3.68
C GLU A 86 -32.52 -10.74 -2.68
N VAL A 87 -32.05 -11.97 -2.46
CA VAL A 87 -31.01 -12.31 -1.46
C VAL A 87 -29.73 -11.47 -1.59
N GLU A 88 -29.29 -11.17 -2.81
CA GLU A 88 -28.11 -10.33 -3.05
C GLU A 88 -28.36 -8.84 -2.73
N THR A 89 -29.60 -8.37 -2.92
CA THR A 89 -30.00 -6.97 -2.66
C THR A 89 -30.21 -6.70 -1.16
N ILE A 90 -30.65 -7.72 -0.41
CA ILE A 90 -30.82 -7.65 1.06
C ILE A 90 -29.50 -7.41 1.81
N GLN A 91 -28.34 -7.63 1.19
CA GLN A 91 -27.04 -7.40 1.82
C GLN A 91 -26.65 -5.91 1.90
N ASP A 92 -27.35 -5.00 1.21
CA ASP A 92 -27.12 -3.56 1.29
C ASP A 92 -27.59 -2.97 2.64
N GLY A 93 -26.75 -2.14 3.27
CA GLY A 93 -27.01 -1.59 4.61
C GLY A 93 -28.21 -0.63 4.68
N CYS A 94 -28.48 0.12 3.61
CA CYS A 94 -29.64 1.01 3.54
C CYS A 94 -30.94 0.21 3.38
N ILE A 95 -30.90 -0.88 2.60
CA ILE A 95 -32.02 -1.83 2.49
C ILE A 95 -32.32 -2.49 3.84
N GLN A 96 -31.28 -2.93 4.57
CA GLN A 96 -31.43 -3.52 5.91
C GLN A 96 -32.02 -2.53 6.91
N THR A 97 -31.58 -1.27 6.87
CA THR A 97 -32.12 -0.20 7.71
C THR A 97 -33.61 0.04 7.42
N LEU A 98 -34.01 0.09 6.15
CA LEU A 98 -35.42 0.23 5.77
C LEU A 98 -36.28 -0.96 6.20
N LEU A 99 -35.78 -2.19 6.03
CA LEU A 99 -36.43 -3.41 6.51
C LEU A 99 -36.68 -3.35 8.02
N PHE A 100 -35.64 -2.97 8.78
CA PHE A 100 -35.73 -2.86 10.22
C PHE A 100 -36.75 -1.79 10.66
N LEU A 101 -36.72 -0.60 10.05
CA LEU A 101 -37.69 0.45 10.35
C LEU A 101 -39.13 0.03 10.01
N ASN A 102 -39.34 -0.69 8.91
CA ASN A 102 -40.65 -1.20 8.51
C ASN A 102 -41.21 -2.20 9.53
N GLU A 103 -40.38 -3.16 9.97
CA GLU A 103 -40.77 -4.11 11.01
C GLU A 103 -41.06 -3.38 12.34
N LEU A 104 -40.24 -2.39 12.70
CA LEU A 104 -40.40 -1.63 13.94
C LEU A 104 -41.71 -0.84 13.97
N GLU A 105 -42.06 -0.18 12.87
CA GLU A 105 -43.34 0.53 12.75
C GLU A 105 -44.53 -0.44 12.78
N ALA A 106 -44.47 -1.52 11.98
CA ALA A 106 -45.58 -2.48 11.86
C ALA A 106 -45.90 -3.16 13.19
N ARG A 107 -44.86 -3.65 13.88
CA ARG A 107 -45.02 -4.33 15.18
C ARG A 107 -45.30 -3.37 16.32
N GLY A 108 -44.90 -2.10 16.20
CA GLY A 108 -45.27 -1.01 17.11
C GLY A 108 -46.78 -0.84 17.18
N ARG A 109 -47.43 -0.79 16.03
CA ARG A 109 -48.90 -0.66 15.92
C ARG A 109 -49.66 -1.88 16.46
N GLU A 110 -49.07 -3.07 16.38
CA GLU A 110 -49.66 -4.32 16.88
C GLU A 110 -49.44 -4.56 18.38
N GLY A 111 -48.64 -3.72 19.06
CA GLY A 111 -48.20 -3.96 20.44
C GLY A 111 -47.31 -5.20 20.58
N SER A 112 -46.76 -5.71 19.47
CA SER A 112 -46.08 -7.00 19.32
C SER A 112 -44.63 -6.86 18.86
N VAL A 113 -43.99 -5.70 19.12
CA VAL A 113 -42.60 -5.32 18.76
C VAL A 113 -41.55 -6.42 19.02
N TYR A 114 -41.88 -7.36 19.90
CA TYR A 114 -41.02 -8.42 20.43
C TYR A 114 -40.95 -9.71 19.59
N GLN A 115 -41.70 -9.85 18.49
CA GLN A 115 -41.72 -11.06 17.63
C GLN A 115 -40.88 -10.94 16.34
N MET A 116 -39.90 -10.03 16.30
CA MET A 116 -39.01 -9.89 15.14
C MET A 116 -38.03 -11.07 15.03
N ASN A 117 -38.48 -12.19 14.47
CA ASN A 117 -37.60 -13.29 14.05
C ASN A 117 -37.18 -13.07 12.60
N ASN A 118 -36.02 -12.45 12.41
CA ASN A 118 -35.38 -12.42 11.10
C ASN A 118 -33.87 -12.64 11.27
N ASP A 119 -33.40 -13.84 10.95
CA ASP A 119 -31.99 -14.25 10.97
C ASP A 119 -31.08 -13.30 10.15
N CYS A 120 -31.65 -12.56 9.21
CA CYS A 120 -30.93 -11.54 8.44
C CYS A 120 -30.63 -10.29 9.27
N LEU A 121 -31.55 -9.84 10.12
CA LEU A 121 -31.35 -8.64 10.96
C LEU A 121 -30.32 -8.88 12.06
N GLU A 122 -30.29 -10.08 12.63
CA GLU A 122 -29.30 -10.48 13.65
C GLU A 122 -27.86 -10.42 13.09
N LYS A 123 -27.65 -10.92 11.87
CA LYS A 123 -26.35 -10.87 11.18
C LYS A 123 -25.94 -9.46 10.74
N SER A 124 -26.90 -8.56 10.64
CA SER A 124 -26.73 -7.18 10.17
C SER A 124 -26.64 -6.15 11.29
N MET A 125 -26.73 -6.58 12.55
CA MET A 125 -26.71 -5.69 13.72
C MET A 125 -25.56 -4.66 13.71
N PRO A 126 -24.29 -5.00 13.40
CA PRO A 126 -23.21 -4.01 13.38
C PRO A 126 -23.42 -2.88 12.37
N ILE A 127 -23.96 -3.20 11.18
CA ILE A 127 -24.27 -2.22 10.14
C ILE A 127 -25.47 -1.37 10.57
N LEU A 128 -26.51 -2.02 11.10
CA LEU A 128 -27.70 -1.35 11.63
C LEU A 128 -27.33 -0.36 12.75
N LEU A 129 -26.43 -0.70 13.67
CA LEU A 129 -26.00 0.22 14.73
C LEU A 129 -25.47 1.55 14.18
N GLN A 130 -24.62 1.47 13.15
CA GLN A 130 -24.02 2.64 12.52
C GLN A 130 -25.09 3.49 11.82
N GLU A 131 -25.95 2.87 11.02
CA GLU A 131 -26.99 3.57 10.26
C GLU A 131 -28.05 4.18 11.18
N LEU A 132 -28.51 3.44 12.20
CA LEU A 132 -29.54 3.89 13.14
C LEU A 132 -29.08 5.08 13.99
N GLN A 133 -27.79 5.13 14.35
CA GLN A 133 -27.22 6.26 15.07
C GLN A 133 -27.27 7.57 14.26
N GLU A 134 -27.03 7.50 12.95
CA GLU A 134 -27.06 8.67 12.07
C GLU A 134 -28.48 9.19 11.78
N ILE A 135 -29.52 8.45 12.16
CA ILE A 135 -30.94 8.79 11.93
C ILE A 135 -31.77 8.83 13.23
N ARG A 136 -31.11 8.99 14.39
CA ARG A 136 -31.72 8.90 15.73
C ARG A 136 -32.98 9.75 15.95
N PHE A 137 -33.12 10.89 15.29
CA PHE A 137 -34.27 11.78 15.39
C PHE A 137 -35.60 11.08 15.04
N LEU A 138 -35.55 10.04 14.21
CA LEU A 138 -36.73 9.25 13.85
C LEU A 138 -37.39 8.62 15.08
N PHE A 139 -36.60 8.26 16.09
CA PHE A 139 -37.10 7.60 17.28
C PHE A 139 -37.80 8.55 18.26
N ASP A 140 -37.72 9.85 18.01
CA ASP A 140 -38.44 10.90 18.77
C ASP A 140 -39.78 11.28 18.10
N LEU A 141 -40.05 10.78 16.88
CA LEU A 141 -41.28 11.11 16.15
C LEU A 141 -42.51 10.48 16.81
N LYS A 142 -43.54 11.31 17.03
CA LYS A 142 -44.82 10.90 17.63
C LYS A 142 -46.01 11.22 16.74
N GLU A 143 -46.97 10.31 16.67
CA GLU A 143 -48.33 10.54 16.18
C GLU A 143 -49.32 10.24 17.30
N GLN A 144 -50.22 11.18 17.62
CA GLN A 144 -51.24 11.01 18.68
C GLN A 144 -50.63 10.59 20.05
N ASP A 145 -49.51 11.20 20.42
CA ASP A 145 -48.71 10.92 21.63
C ASP A 145 -47.96 9.58 21.66
N ASP A 146 -48.15 8.70 20.68
CA ASP A 146 -47.43 7.44 20.53
C ASP A 146 -46.21 7.58 19.58
N TYR A 147 -45.11 6.90 19.91
CA TYR A 147 -43.92 6.89 19.06
C TYR A 147 -44.14 6.06 17.80
N VAL A 148 -43.80 6.64 16.64
CA VAL A 148 -43.96 5.97 15.33
C VAL A 148 -42.99 4.79 15.20
N PHE A 149 -41.76 4.96 15.69
CA PHE A 149 -40.72 3.94 15.69
C PHE A 149 -40.30 3.63 17.14
N PRO A 150 -40.99 2.71 17.86
CA PRO A 150 -40.80 2.49 19.29
C PRO A 150 -39.56 1.64 19.64
N ILE A 151 -38.38 1.99 19.11
CA ILE A 151 -37.14 1.23 19.36
C ILE A 151 -36.74 1.24 20.84
N HIS A 152 -37.05 2.32 21.57
CA HIS A 152 -36.80 2.43 23.00
C HIS A 152 -37.53 1.33 23.80
N GLN A 153 -38.76 0.96 23.41
CA GLN A 153 -39.51 -0.14 24.04
C GLN A 153 -38.89 -1.49 23.74
N LEU A 154 -38.45 -1.71 22.49
CA LEU A 154 -37.76 -2.93 22.09
C LEU A 154 -36.47 -3.13 22.90
N ILE A 155 -35.62 -2.10 22.93
CA ILE A 155 -34.34 -2.12 23.66
C ILE A 155 -34.57 -2.33 25.16
N ALA A 156 -35.47 -1.55 25.77
CA ALA A 156 -35.74 -1.66 27.21
C ALA A 156 -36.22 -3.07 27.59
N LYS A 157 -37.11 -3.67 26.81
CA LYS A 157 -37.58 -5.02 27.07
C LYS A 157 -36.53 -6.09 26.82
N VAL A 158 -35.69 -5.94 25.79
CA VAL A 158 -34.58 -6.88 25.53
C VAL A 158 -33.62 -6.87 26.72
N ILE A 159 -33.28 -5.70 27.24
CA ILE A 159 -32.41 -5.52 28.42
C ILE A 159 -33.05 -6.09 29.69
N ASP A 160 -34.37 -5.95 29.86
CA ASP A 160 -35.11 -6.43 31.03
C ASP A 160 -35.25 -7.97 31.09
N ARG A 161 -34.98 -8.69 30.00
CA ARG A 161 -35.14 -10.15 30.00
C ARG A 161 -34.15 -10.76 31.00
N SER A 162 -34.62 -11.69 31.82
CA SER A 162 -33.77 -12.41 32.78
C SER A 162 -32.64 -13.20 32.10
N ASP A 163 -32.84 -13.59 30.84
CA ASP A 163 -31.87 -14.29 30.02
C ASP A 163 -30.96 -13.36 29.21
N PHE A 164 -31.11 -12.03 29.27
CA PHE A 164 -30.26 -11.11 28.48
C PHE A 164 -28.77 -11.19 28.86
N VAL A 165 -28.50 -11.31 30.17
CA VAL A 165 -27.17 -11.56 30.73
C VAL A 165 -27.28 -12.81 31.61
N ASN A 166 -26.88 -13.95 31.07
CA ASN A 166 -27.02 -15.24 31.74
C ASN A 166 -25.74 -16.09 31.64
N ALA A 167 -25.56 -17.05 32.55
CA ALA A 167 -24.34 -17.85 32.61
C ALA A 167 -24.15 -18.81 31.42
N CYS A 168 -25.23 -19.18 30.72
CA CYS A 168 -25.23 -20.06 29.56
C CYS A 168 -24.90 -19.31 28.25
N GLU A 169 -25.14 -18.00 28.21
CA GLU A 169 -24.84 -17.09 27.10
C GLU A 169 -23.99 -15.91 27.61
N PRO A 170 -22.64 -16.02 27.59
CA PRO A 170 -21.76 -14.94 28.02
C PRO A 170 -21.96 -13.68 27.16
N ILE A 171 -21.60 -12.52 27.71
CA ILE A 171 -21.74 -11.21 27.05
C ILE A 171 -21.00 -11.22 25.70
N GLY A 172 -21.75 -11.39 24.63
CA GLY A 172 -21.25 -11.49 23.27
C GLY A 172 -21.50 -10.24 22.44
N ALA A 173 -21.25 -10.35 21.14
CA ALA A 173 -21.43 -9.24 20.21
C ALA A 173 -22.88 -8.72 20.19
N TYR A 174 -23.86 -9.60 20.34
CA TYR A 174 -25.27 -9.22 20.42
C TYR A 174 -25.53 -8.29 21.62
N GLN A 175 -25.18 -8.72 22.84
CA GLN A 175 -25.41 -7.95 24.06
C GLN A 175 -24.68 -6.61 24.04
N VAL A 176 -23.41 -6.60 23.61
CA VAL A 176 -22.62 -5.36 23.50
C VAL A 176 -23.25 -4.39 22.52
N ASN A 177 -23.69 -4.88 21.35
CA ASN A 177 -24.30 -4.05 20.33
C ASN A 177 -25.63 -3.45 20.81
N ILE A 178 -26.47 -4.23 21.48
CA ILE A 178 -27.73 -3.73 22.07
C ILE A 178 -27.47 -2.69 23.17
N LEU A 179 -26.51 -2.94 24.07
CA LEU A 179 -26.15 -1.99 25.12
C LEU A 179 -25.56 -0.70 24.53
N GLN A 180 -24.75 -0.82 23.47
CA GLN A 180 -24.19 0.33 22.77
C GLN A 180 -25.29 1.16 22.12
N LEU A 181 -26.26 0.51 21.48
CA LEU A 181 -27.43 1.17 20.90
C LEU A 181 -28.24 1.92 21.96
N ALA A 182 -28.51 1.26 23.09
CA ALA A 182 -29.25 1.83 24.21
C ALA A 182 -28.56 3.10 24.75
N VAL A 183 -27.26 3.01 25.01
CA VAL A 183 -26.46 4.13 25.53
C VAL A 183 -26.35 5.27 24.52
N ARG A 184 -26.16 4.98 23.23
CA ARG A 184 -25.95 6.03 22.21
C ARG A 184 -27.23 6.73 21.77
N LEU A 185 -28.35 6.02 21.69
CA LEU A 185 -29.63 6.59 21.25
C LEU A 185 -30.42 7.23 22.39
N PHE A 186 -30.32 6.69 23.61
CA PHE A 186 -31.23 7.04 24.72
C PHE A 186 -30.50 7.51 25.99
N CYS A 187 -29.31 8.12 25.84
CA CYS A 187 -28.54 8.64 26.98
C CYS A 187 -29.29 9.68 27.85
N ASP A 188 -30.27 10.38 27.25
CA ASP A 188 -31.07 11.43 27.89
C ASP A 188 -32.45 10.93 28.36
N ASP A 189 -32.85 9.71 28.02
CA ASP A 189 -34.08 9.08 28.49
C ASP A 189 -33.90 8.58 29.93
N SER A 190 -34.68 9.13 30.87
CA SER A 190 -34.54 8.81 32.29
C SER A 190 -34.78 7.33 32.60
N ASP A 191 -35.72 6.71 31.89
CA ASP A 191 -36.20 5.36 32.19
C ASP A 191 -35.21 4.32 31.66
N ILE A 192 -34.71 4.50 30.44
CA ILE A 192 -33.66 3.63 29.88
C ILE A 192 -32.36 3.79 30.66
N LYS A 193 -32.00 5.01 31.04
CA LYS A 193 -30.82 5.27 31.86
C LYS A 193 -30.91 4.61 33.23
N GLU A 194 -32.07 4.64 33.88
CA GLU A 194 -32.29 3.93 35.14
C GLU A 194 -32.12 2.41 34.96
N ARG A 195 -32.72 1.83 33.92
CA ARG A 195 -32.59 0.39 33.60
C ARG A 195 -31.14 -0.03 33.35
N LEU A 196 -30.40 0.74 32.56
CA LEU A 196 -28.98 0.51 32.31
C LEU A 196 -28.15 0.59 33.60
N ASN A 197 -28.44 1.56 34.48
CA ASN A 197 -27.79 1.67 35.78
C ASN A 197 -28.14 0.51 36.70
N GLN A 198 -29.39 0.06 36.71
CA GLN A 198 -29.81 -1.12 37.47
C GLN A 198 -29.08 -2.37 36.98
N LEU A 199 -29.03 -2.62 35.66
CA LEU A 199 -28.29 -3.75 35.08
C LEU A 199 -26.79 -3.65 35.41
N LYS A 200 -26.18 -2.47 35.22
CA LYS A 200 -24.77 -2.21 35.54
C LYS A 200 -24.45 -2.56 36.98
N ASN A 201 -25.25 -2.06 37.93
CA ASN A 201 -25.01 -2.26 39.35
C ASN A 201 -25.29 -3.71 39.79
N LYS A 202 -26.30 -4.36 39.19
CA LYS A 202 -26.68 -5.74 39.52
C LYS A 202 -25.64 -6.76 39.04
N CYS A 203 -25.11 -6.56 37.83
CA CYS A 203 -24.21 -7.50 37.16
C CYS A 203 -22.73 -7.04 37.15
N ASN A 204 -22.44 -5.87 37.74
CA ASN A 204 -21.15 -5.19 37.72
C ASN A 204 -20.57 -4.90 36.31
N LEU A 205 -21.44 -4.57 35.34
CA LEU A 205 -21.04 -4.36 33.94
C LEU A 205 -20.46 -2.95 33.70
N GLN A 206 -19.30 -2.66 34.28
CA GLN A 206 -18.70 -1.32 34.25
C GLN A 206 -18.38 -0.83 32.82
N PHE A 207 -18.25 -1.71 31.83
CA PHE A 207 -18.05 -1.32 30.43
C PHE A 207 -19.22 -0.52 29.86
N ILE A 208 -20.42 -0.57 30.44
CA ILE A 208 -21.56 0.28 30.03
C ILE A 208 -21.19 1.76 30.11
N ASP A 209 -20.39 2.17 31.10
CA ASP A 209 -19.91 3.56 31.23
C ASP A 209 -18.94 3.95 30.10
N PHE A 210 -18.40 2.98 29.37
CA PHE A 210 -17.50 3.18 28.22
C PHE A 210 -18.21 3.08 26.86
N LEU A 211 -19.54 2.95 26.84
CA LEU A 211 -20.32 2.95 25.60
C LEU A 211 -20.84 4.35 25.23
N VAL A 212 -20.60 5.34 26.11
CA VAL A 212 -21.08 6.71 25.97
C VAL A 212 -20.38 7.47 24.84
N LYS A 213 -20.97 8.61 24.47
CA LYS A 213 -20.30 9.54 23.56
C LYS A 213 -19.00 10.01 24.20
N GLY A 214 -17.91 9.59 23.60
CA GLY A 214 -16.59 9.94 24.03
C GLY A 214 -15.71 8.80 24.52
N CYS A 215 -16.12 7.59 24.20
CA CYS A 215 -15.35 6.38 24.41
C CYS A 215 -15.28 5.60 23.11
N ASP A 216 -14.20 4.83 22.96
CA ASP A 216 -13.98 3.93 21.82
C ASP A 216 -13.96 2.47 22.30
N ILE A 217 -14.60 1.59 21.55
CA ILE A 217 -14.33 0.16 21.61
C ILE A 217 -13.14 -0.09 20.67
N ILE A 218 -12.04 -0.59 21.19
CA ILE A 218 -10.80 -0.83 20.42
C ILE A 218 -10.88 -2.20 19.73
N ASP A 219 -11.72 -2.29 18.70
CA ASP A 219 -11.96 -3.47 17.87
C ASP A 219 -12.62 -3.06 16.53
N SER A 220 -12.82 -3.99 15.60
CA SER A 220 -13.75 -3.80 14.46
C SER A 220 -15.21 -3.81 14.93
N TYR A 221 -16.13 -3.30 14.10
CA TYR A 221 -17.56 -3.30 14.43
C TYR A 221 -18.14 -4.69 14.69
N ASP A 222 -17.61 -5.72 14.03
CA ASP A 222 -18.01 -7.12 14.26
C ASP A 222 -17.30 -7.78 15.47
N LEU A 223 -16.60 -6.98 16.27
CA LEU A 223 -15.86 -7.38 17.47
C LEU A 223 -14.95 -8.60 17.21
N LEU A 224 -14.10 -8.47 16.18
CA LEU A 224 -13.22 -9.57 15.76
C LEU A 224 -12.25 -9.97 16.86
N ASN A 225 -11.66 -9.02 17.60
CA ASN A 225 -10.77 -9.35 18.70
C ASN A 225 -11.48 -10.09 19.83
N TYR A 226 -12.73 -9.74 20.13
CA TYR A 226 -13.53 -10.54 21.05
C TYR A 226 -13.77 -11.96 20.50
N ARG A 227 -14.16 -12.13 19.24
CA ARG A 227 -14.40 -13.48 18.70
C ARG A 227 -13.13 -14.34 18.63
N SER A 228 -11.98 -13.74 18.32
CA SER A 228 -10.71 -14.45 18.15
C SER A 228 -9.97 -14.69 19.47
N ASN A 229 -10.04 -13.73 20.41
CA ASN A 229 -9.27 -13.75 21.66
C ASN A 229 -10.12 -13.69 22.94
N GLN A 230 -11.44 -13.47 22.85
CA GLN A 230 -12.37 -13.24 23.99
C GLN A 230 -12.05 -11.98 24.80
N VAL A 231 -11.41 -10.99 24.16
CA VAL A 231 -10.97 -9.75 24.79
C VAL A 231 -11.73 -8.56 24.21
N MET A 232 -12.34 -7.76 25.07
CA MET A 232 -12.88 -6.45 24.72
C MET A 232 -12.05 -5.35 25.39
N ILE A 233 -11.76 -4.29 24.65
CA ILE A 233 -10.95 -3.16 25.14
C ILE A 233 -11.74 -1.90 24.89
N PHE A 234 -11.87 -1.08 25.92
CA PHE A 234 -12.58 0.18 25.87
C PHE A 234 -11.67 1.30 26.34
N TYR A 235 -11.75 2.45 25.69
CA TYR A 235 -10.97 3.63 26.02
C TYR A 235 -11.86 4.85 26.20
N ASP A 236 -11.72 5.51 27.35
CA ASP A 236 -12.41 6.76 27.70
C ASP A 236 -11.41 7.92 27.61
N TYR A 237 -11.55 8.78 26.60
CA TYR A 237 -10.63 9.90 26.39
C TYR A 237 -10.82 11.03 27.40
N GLN A 238 -12.00 11.14 28.02
CA GLN A 238 -12.30 12.24 28.94
C GLN A 238 -11.60 12.01 30.28
N GLN A 239 -11.62 10.76 30.73
CA GLN A 239 -10.99 10.36 31.99
C GLN A 239 -9.61 9.70 31.78
N ASN A 240 -9.17 9.58 30.52
CA ASN A 240 -7.90 8.97 30.13
C ASN A 240 -7.69 7.58 30.78
N ARG A 241 -8.67 6.70 30.66
CA ARG A 241 -8.67 5.38 31.30
C ARG A 241 -9.08 4.28 30.32
N VAL A 242 -8.59 3.08 30.59
CA VAL A 242 -8.81 1.89 29.76
C VAL A 242 -9.52 0.84 30.60
N LEU A 243 -10.52 0.20 30.02
CA LEU A 243 -11.13 -1.02 30.55
C LEU A 243 -10.78 -2.18 29.63
N VAL A 244 -10.22 -3.24 30.19
CA VAL A 244 -10.00 -4.51 29.48
C VAL A 244 -10.86 -5.58 30.12
N ARG A 245 -11.71 -6.23 29.32
CA ARG A 245 -12.62 -7.30 29.73
C ARG A 245 -12.20 -8.62 29.07
N HIS A 246 -12.24 -9.71 29.84
CA HIS A 246 -12.01 -11.07 29.36
C HIS A 246 -12.80 -12.08 30.20
N ASP A 247 -13.23 -13.20 29.60
CA ASP A 247 -14.11 -14.18 30.27
C ASP A 247 -13.40 -15.00 31.37
N ARG A 248 -12.06 -14.97 31.39
CA ARG A 248 -11.22 -15.74 32.34
C ARG A 248 -10.32 -14.85 33.16
N ARG A 249 -10.27 -15.09 34.47
CA ARG A 249 -9.43 -14.38 35.44
C ARG A 249 -7.93 -14.56 35.19
N GLU A 250 -7.54 -15.73 34.71
CA GLU A 250 -6.14 -16.10 34.50
C GLU A 250 -5.46 -15.20 33.47
N TYR A 251 -6.23 -14.63 32.54
CA TYR A 251 -5.76 -13.69 31.52
C TYR A 251 -5.01 -12.48 32.12
N PHE A 252 -5.52 -11.95 33.23
CA PHE A 252 -4.94 -10.80 33.91
C PHE A 252 -3.85 -11.17 34.92
N SER A 253 -3.89 -12.40 35.43
CA SER A 253 -3.25 -12.78 36.68
C SER A 253 -1.73 -12.71 36.67
N GLU A 254 -1.08 -12.96 35.54
CA GLU A 254 0.39 -12.91 35.43
C GLU A 254 0.90 -11.46 35.46
N VAL A 255 0.30 -10.58 34.65
CA VAL A 255 0.73 -9.18 34.52
C VAL A 255 0.46 -8.41 35.82
N VAL A 256 -0.72 -8.60 36.44
CA VAL A 256 -1.05 -7.96 37.73
C VAL A 256 -0.07 -8.37 38.83
N LYS A 257 0.50 -9.59 38.77
CA LYS A 257 1.50 -10.04 39.76
C LYS A 257 2.92 -9.57 39.47
N SER A 258 3.29 -9.42 38.20
CA SER A 258 4.69 -9.26 37.77
C SER A 258 5.05 -7.84 37.32
N ASP A 259 4.09 -7.02 36.89
CA ASP A 259 4.33 -5.65 36.46
C ASP A 259 3.90 -4.67 37.57
N GLU A 260 4.88 -3.97 38.15
CA GLU A 260 4.67 -3.03 39.26
C GLU A 260 3.58 -1.98 38.98
N ARG A 261 3.40 -1.59 37.71
CA ARG A 261 2.37 -0.63 37.28
C ARG A 261 0.95 -1.15 37.50
N PHE A 262 0.78 -2.47 37.48
CA PHE A 262 -0.53 -3.12 37.60
C PHE A 262 -0.73 -3.86 38.93
N THR A 263 0.30 -3.94 39.79
CA THR A 263 0.20 -4.61 41.11
C THR A 263 -0.90 -4.08 42.03
N LYS A 264 -1.27 -2.81 41.87
CA LYS A 264 -2.34 -2.16 42.65
C LYS A 264 -3.72 -2.25 41.98
N VAL A 265 -3.79 -2.79 40.77
CA VAL A 265 -5.02 -2.85 39.98
C VAL A 265 -5.81 -4.11 40.38
N LYS A 266 -7.09 -3.92 40.69
CA LYS A 266 -7.98 -5.01 41.11
C LYS A 266 -8.64 -5.64 39.88
N ILE A 267 -8.65 -6.98 39.86
CA ILE A 267 -9.44 -7.75 38.90
C ILE A 267 -10.85 -7.85 39.50
N GLU A 268 -11.82 -7.26 38.81
CA GLU A 268 -13.23 -7.27 39.20
C GLU A 268 -13.99 -8.37 38.46
N GLU A 269 -15.09 -8.84 39.05
CA GLU A 269 -15.93 -9.92 38.52
C GLU A 269 -17.26 -9.34 38.02
N GLU A 270 -17.72 -9.82 36.87
CA GLU A 270 -19.06 -9.59 36.34
C GLU A 270 -19.92 -10.82 36.65
N THR A 271 -21.17 -10.61 37.04
CA THR A 271 -22.11 -11.69 37.34
C THR A 271 -23.32 -11.66 36.43
N ASP A 272 -24.01 -12.78 36.31
CA ASP A 272 -25.30 -12.86 35.64
C ASP A 272 -26.40 -12.05 36.36
N THR A 273 -27.61 -12.01 35.81
CA THR A 273 -28.73 -11.29 36.45
C THR A 273 -29.19 -11.92 37.78
N THR A 274 -28.78 -13.15 38.12
CA THR A 274 -29.07 -13.77 39.41
C THR A 274 -28.06 -13.37 40.49
N GLY A 275 -26.83 -13.04 40.07
CA GLY A 275 -25.70 -12.76 40.96
C GLY A 275 -25.00 -14.04 41.45
N GLU A 276 -25.43 -15.22 41.00
CA GLU A 276 -24.92 -16.51 41.45
C GLU A 276 -23.74 -17.02 40.62
N HIS A 277 -23.61 -16.53 39.38
CA HIS A 277 -22.62 -17.02 38.43
C HIS A 277 -21.75 -15.90 37.87
N VAL A 278 -20.43 -16.10 37.91
CA VAL A 278 -19.46 -15.20 37.26
C VAL A 278 -19.47 -15.44 35.76
N ILE A 279 -19.62 -14.36 34.99
CA ILE A 279 -19.72 -14.37 33.53
C ILE A 279 -18.54 -13.69 32.83
N GLY A 280 -17.69 -12.99 33.58
CA GLY A 280 -16.56 -12.26 33.04
C GLY A 280 -15.72 -11.58 34.11
N TYR A 281 -14.57 -11.08 33.68
CA TYR A 281 -13.65 -10.33 34.52
C TYR A 281 -13.20 -9.09 33.78
N PHE A 282 -12.92 -8.01 34.51
CA PHE A 282 -12.35 -6.81 33.92
C PHE A 282 -11.35 -6.13 34.84
N VAL A 283 -10.55 -5.27 34.22
CA VAL A 283 -9.56 -4.42 34.86
C VAL A 283 -9.70 -3.02 34.29
N ILE A 284 -9.72 -2.00 35.16
CA ILE A 284 -9.71 -0.58 34.79
C ILE A 284 -8.42 0.06 35.30
N PHE A 285 -7.73 0.81 34.44
CA PHE A 285 -6.53 1.57 34.81
C PHE A 285 -6.43 2.89 34.05
N PRO A 286 -5.84 3.94 34.65
CA PRO A 286 -5.57 5.20 33.96
C PRO A 286 -4.35 5.08 33.04
N LEU A 287 -4.33 5.89 31.98
CA LEU A 287 -3.12 6.17 31.20
C LEU A 287 -2.40 7.38 31.79
N ASP A 288 -1.10 7.50 31.50
CA ASP A 288 -0.30 8.62 32.00
C ASP A 288 -0.68 9.91 31.25
N GLU A 289 -0.49 11.05 31.91
CA GLU A 289 -0.73 12.33 31.28
C GLU A 289 0.20 12.51 30.06
N GLY A 290 -0.33 12.89 28.90
CA GLY A 290 0.43 13.06 27.66
C GLY A 290 0.79 11.76 26.93
N ASP A 291 0.23 10.63 27.33
CA ASP A 291 0.17 9.43 26.50
C ASP A 291 -0.65 9.69 25.24
N GLU A 292 -0.17 9.18 24.10
CA GLU A 292 -0.85 9.28 22.80
C GLU A 292 -1.14 7.87 22.27
N LEU A 293 -2.39 7.62 21.87
CA LEU A 293 -2.74 6.38 21.18
C LEU A 293 -2.44 6.49 19.69
N ILE A 294 -1.61 5.58 19.20
CA ILE A 294 -1.15 5.56 17.81
C ILE A 294 -1.43 4.20 17.16
N ASP A 295 -1.36 4.18 15.84
CA ASP A 295 -1.47 2.95 15.05
C ASP A 295 -0.10 2.28 14.85
N PHE A 296 -0.10 0.97 14.63
CA PHE A 296 1.12 0.23 14.30
C PHE A 296 1.81 0.76 13.04
N SER A 297 1.07 1.30 12.06
CA SER A 297 1.67 1.93 10.88
C SER A 297 2.48 3.17 11.21
N GLU A 298 2.04 3.93 12.22
CA GLU A 298 2.74 5.10 12.70
C GLU A 298 3.97 4.71 13.55
N ALA A 299 3.82 3.69 14.41
CA ALA A 299 4.94 3.11 15.15
C ALA A 299 6.05 2.60 14.21
N LEU A 300 5.69 2.01 13.05
CA LEU A 300 6.65 1.47 12.08
C LEU A 300 7.18 2.48 11.07
N SER A 301 6.81 3.77 11.19
CA SER A 301 7.17 4.82 10.23
C SER A 301 8.65 5.20 10.26
N ASN A 302 9.34 4.97 11.39
CA ASN A 302 10.73 5.39 11.59
C ASN A 302 11.56 4.30 12.28
N ILE A 303 12.89 4.48 12.30
CA ILE A 303 13.84 3.49 12.83
C ILE A 303 13.61 3.19 14.32
N THR A 304 13.48 4.22 15.14
CA THR A 304 13.31 4.08 16.60
C THR A 304 12.00 3.35 16.92
N GLY A 305 10.90 3.76 16.31
CA GLY A 305 9.60 3.12 16.49
C GLY A 305 9.59 1.66 16.03
N ARG A 306 10.30 1.32 14.95
CA ARG A 306 10.48 -0.09 14.52
C ARG A 306 11.24 -0.93 15.54
N ARG A 307 12.27 -0.37 16.19
CA ARG A 307 13.02 -1.04 17.28
C ARG A 307 12.15 -1.24 18.52
N GLU A 308 11.44 -0.21 18.93
CA GLU A 308 10.50 -0.26 20.07
C GLU A 308 9.35 -1.24 19.80
N PHE A 309 8.86 -1.32 18.57
CA PHE A 309 7.85 -2.31 18.18
C PHE A 309 8.37 -3.74 18.34
N LEU A 310 9.59 -4.04 17.88
CA LEU A 310 10.21 -5.36 18.09
C LEU A 310 10.41 -5.68 19.58
N ASN A 311 10.77 -4.67 20.39
CA ASN A 311 10.87 -4.80 21.84
C ASN A 311 9.52 -5.23 22.47
N ILE A 312 8.40 -4.59 22.09
CA ILE A 312 7.07 -5.01 22.55
C ILE A 312 6.76 -6.45 22.13
N VAL A 313 7.03 -6.79 20.86
CA VAL A 313 6.68 -8.10 20.29
C VAL A 313 7.48 -9.25 20.92
N PHE A 314 8.78 -9.08 21.14
CA PHE A 314 9.67 -10.18 21.51
C PHE A 314 10.10 -10.16 22.98
N GLU A 315 10.34 -8.99 23.57
CA GLU A 315 10.71 -8.89 25.00
C GLU A 315 9.46 -8.93 25.88
N LYS A 316 8.45 -8.11 25.54
CA LYS A 316 7.16 -8.10 26.26
C LYS A 316 6.20 -9.20 25.80
N LYS A 317 6.53 -9.91 24.70
CA LYS A 317 5.76 -11.02 24.12
C LYS A 317 4.34 -10.64 23.68
N ILE A 318 4.10 -9.36 23.37
CA ILE A 318 2.79 -8.85 22.97
C ILE A 318 2.73 -8.71 21.45
N ARG A 319 1.90 -9.54 20.79
CA ARG A 319 1.80 -9.58 19.32
C ARG A 319 0.53 -8.94 18.76
N ASN A 320 -0.53 -8.86 19.55
CA ASN A 320 -1.82 -8.33 19.12
C ASN A 320 -1.83 -6.79 19.18
N LEU A 321 -1.15 -6.16 18.23
CA LEU A 321 -0.88 -4.72 18.20
C LEU A 321 -1.46 -3.99 16.97
N MET A 322 -2.07 -4.74 16.05
CA MET A 322 -2.46 -4.23 14.73
C MET A 322 -3.93 -3.78 14.65
N ILE A 323 -4.61 -3.71 15.80
CA ILE A 323 -5.86 -2.99 15.95
C ILE A 323 -5.52 -1.49 16.04
N GLN A 324 -6.31 -0.65 15.38
CA GLN A 324 -6.16 0.80 15.44
C GLN A 324 -6.18 1.29 16.90
N LYS A 325 -5.31 2.25 17.26
CA LYS A 325 -5.10 2.78 18.64
C LYS A 325 -4.58 1.78 19.70
N MET A 326 -4.08 0.61 19.31
CA MET A 326 -3.61 -0.42 20.25
C MET A 326 -2.20 -0.16 20.83
N ILE A 327 -1.50 0.89 20.39
CA ILE A 327 -0.17 1.26 20.86
C ILE A 327 -0.22 2.61 21.55
N ILE A 328 0.43 2.72 22.70
CA ILE A 328 0.65 3.97 23.43
C ILE A 328 2.06 4.45 23.13
N ARG A 329 2.17 5.69 22.64
CA ARG A 329 3.42 6.46 22.61
C ARG A 329 3.52 7.26 23.90
N LYS A 330 4.60 7.04 24.64
CA LYS A 330 4.94 7.77 25.86
C LYS A 330 5.61 9.11 25.53
N ARG A 331 5.63 10.04 26.49
CA ARG A 331 6.28 11.37 26.34
C ARG A 331 7.77 11.29 25.98
N ASP A 332 8.47 10.25 26.41
CA ASP A 332 9.88 10.01 26.09
C ASP A 332 10.10 9.37 24.70
N GLY A 333 9.03 9.10 23.96
CA GLY A 333 9.06 8.45 22.65
C GLY A 333 9.05 6.92 22.70
N SER A 334 9.10 6.30 23.89
CA SER A 334 9.00 4.84 24.03
C SER A 334 7.59 4.34 23.71
N LEU A 335 7.50 3.07 23.32
CA LEU A 335 6.22 2.45 22.96
C LEU A 335 5.77 1.39 23.99
N SER A 336 4.46 1.32 24.21
CA SER A 336 3.82 0.27 25.01
C SER A 336 2.50 -0.16 24.39
N ALA A 337 2.01 -1.35 24.73
CA ALA A 337 0.71 -1.81 24.27
C ALA A 337 -0.40 -1.21 25.13
N LEU A 338 -1.53 -0.85 24.51
CA LEU A 338 -2.73 -0.41 25.22
C LEU A 338 -3.27 -1.51 26.13
N ASN A 339 -3.30 -2.75 25.63
CA ASN A 339 -3.61 -3.94 26.42
C ASN A 339 -2.33 -4.71 26.77
N PRO A 340 -1.77 -4.54 27.98
CA PRO A 340 -0.58 -5.26 28.42
C PRO A 340 -0.84 -6.75 28.66
N PHE A 341 -2.10 -7.17 28.82
CA PHE A 341 -2.50 -8.55 29.08
C PHE A 341 -2.51 -9.43 27.81
N SER A 342 -2.38 -8.81 26.63
CA SER A 342 -2.38 -9.48 25.32
C SER A 342 -1.19 -10.41 25.08
N VAL A 343 -0.28 -10.56 26.05
CA VAL A 343 0.70 -11.66 26.09
C VAL A 343 0.04 -13.05 26.06
N GLN A 344 -1.20 -13.14 26.55
CA GLN A 344 -2.00 -14.37 26.58
C GLN A 344 -2.88 -14.56 25.32
N ASP A 345 -2.89 -13.59 24.40
CA ASP A 345 -3.70 -13.67 23.18
C ASP A 345 -3.18 -14.79 22.27
N LYS A 346 -4.12 -15.52 21.66
CA LYS A 346 -3.81 -16.68 20.78
C LYS A 346 -3.75 -16.29 19.32
N ARG A 347 -4.32 -15.15 18.96
CA ARG A 347 -4.50 -14.67 17.60
C ARG A 347 -4.07 -13.22 17.51
N ILE A 348 -3.61 -12.85 16.32
CA ILE A 348 -3.30 -11.48 15.97
C ILE A 348 -4.47 -10.92 15.17
N VAL A 349 -5.02 -9.80 15.60
CA VAL A 349 -6.09 -9.11 14.88
C VAL A 349 -5.55 -7.82 14.27
N LYS A 350 -5.86 -7.64 12.99
CA LYS A 350 -5.56 -6.44 12.22
C LYS A 350 -6.87 -5.81 11.77
N ALA A 351 -7.24 -4.72 12.41
CA ALA A 351 -8.56 -4.10 12.22
C ALA A 351 -8.48 -2.58 12.41
N LYS A 352 -9.42 -1.87 11.79
CA LYS A 352 -9.72 -0.46 12.09
C LYS A 352 -11.05 -0.35 12.80
N LEU A 353 -11.20 0.69 13.63
CA LEU A 353 -12.40 0.90 14.44
C LEU A 353 -13.65 1.15 13.59
N ASP A 354 -13.47 1.75 12.41
CA ASP A 354 -14.54 2.09 11.47
C ASP A 354 -14.81 1.01 10.42
N GLN A 355 -14.15 -0.15 10.52
CA GLN A 355 -14.32 -1.24 9.55
C GLN A 355 -15.21 -2.35 10.10
N VAL A 356 -16.12 -2.82 9.25
CA VAL A 356 -16.97 -3.97 9.56
C VAL A 356 -16.16 -5.25 9.69
N LYS A 357 -15.12 -5.43 8.86
CA LYS A 357 -14.32 -6.66 8.83
C LYS A 357 -12.84 -6.35 9.08
N GLY A 358 -12.24 -7.07 10.03
CA GLY A 358 -10.79 -7.14 10.20
C GLY A 358 -10.17 -8.39 9.55
N GLN A 359 -8.88 -8.61 9.80
CA GLN A 359 -8.15 -9.81 9.40
C GLN A 359 -7.52 -10.47 10.63
N GLU A 360 -7.67 -11.79 10.73
CA GLU A 360 -7.10 -12.62 11.80
C GLU A 360 -5.89 -13.39 11.28
N TYR A 361 -4.85 -13.51 12.10
CA TYR A 361 -3.65 -14.28 11.81
C TYR A 361 -3.26 -15.17 13.01
N GLU A 362 -2.60 -16.30 12.72
CA GLU A 362 -1.89 -17.05 13.76
C GLU A 362 -0.67 -16.25 14.26
N LEU A 363 -0.24 -16.53 15.50
CA LEU A 363 0.95 -15.87 16.07
C LEU A 363 2.21 -16.06 15.22
N LYS A 364 2.33 -17.21 14.53
CA LYS A 364 3.45 -17.55 13.64
C LYS A 364 3.44 -16.77 12.32
N ASP A 365 2.31 -16.17 11.97
CA ASP A 365 2.09 -15.45 10.71
C ASP A 365 2.25 -13.93 10.88
N LEU A 366 2.90 -13.48 11.96
CA LEU A 366 3.20 -12.07 12.22
C LEU A 366 3.91 -11.40 11.03
N GLY A 367 4.89 -12.07 10.43
CA GLY A 367 5.58 -11.57 9.23
C GLY A 367 4.65 -11.34 8.03
N THR A 368 3.60 -12.15 7.88
CA THR A 368 2.59 -11.98 6.82
C THR A 368 1.72 -10.75 7.10
N ALA A 369 1.28 -10.57 8.35
CA ALA A 369 0.50 -9.41 8.75
C ALA A 369 1.26 -8.07 8.58
N LEU A 370 2.59 -8.13 8.69
CA LEU A 370 3.53 -7.00 8.56
C LEU A 370 4.22 -6.93 7.19
N ASN A 371 3.75 -7.64 6.15
CA ASN A 371 4.45 -7.77 4.87
C ASN A 371 4.90 -6.44 4.24
N LYS A 372 4.07 -5.39 4.35
CA LYS A 372 4.37 -4.02 3.86
C LYS A 372 5.62 -3.38 4.50
N TYR A 373 5.97 -3.78 5.72
CA TYR A 373 7.06 -3.19 6.49
C TYR A 373 8.31 -4.07 6.52
N ARG A 374 8.29 -5.27 5.92
CA ARG A 374 9.43 -6.19 5.98
C ARG A 374 10.71 -5.60 5.37
N ASN A 375 10.58 -4.84 4.28
CA ASN A 375 11.73 -4.19 3.64
C ASN A 375 12.19 -2.90 4.34
N ALA A 376 11.43 -2.38 5.31
CA ALA A 376 11.73 -1.13 6.00
C ALA A 376 12.98 -1.30 6.90
N TYR A 377 13.69 -0.22 7.26
CA TYR A 377 15.02 -0.35 7.91
C TYR A 377 15.04 -0.17 9.43
N VAL A 378 15.72 -1.04 10.16
CA VAL A 378 15.97 -0.89 11.62
C VAL A 378 17.34 -0.32 11.96
N ALA A 379 18.21 -0.20 10.96
CA ALA A 379 19.47 0.54 11.01
C ALA A 379 19.83 0.97 9.59
N GLU A 380 20.38 2.17 9.42
CA GLU A 380 20.82 2.62 8.11
C GLU A 380 22.00 3.61 8.18
N LYS A 381 22.91 3.49 7.21
CA LYS A 381 23.82 4.55 6.80
C LYS A 381 24.10 4.43 5.30
N GLY A 382 23.59 5.37 4.50
CA GLY A 382 23.65 5.28 3.04
C GLY A 382 22.96 4.01 2.53
N LEU A 383 23.71 3.14 1.84
CA LEU A 383 23.27 1.82 1.38
C LEU A 383 23.56 0.68 2.37
N ASN A 384 24.21 0.94 3.51
CA ASN A 384 24.43 -0.05 4.56
C ASN A 384 23.19 -0.09 5.47
N VAL A 385 22.31 -1.07 5.27
CA VAL A 385 21.03 -1.14 5.99
C VAL A 385 20.77 -2.51 6.58
N VAL A 386 19.90 -2.54 7.60
CA VAL A 386 19.33 -3.77 8.17
C VAL A 386 17.82 -3.70 7.99
N THR A 387 17.24 -4.71 7.34
CA THR A 387 15.79 -4.76 7.16
C THR A 387 15.09 -5.17 8.47
N PHE A 388 13.89 -4.66 8.67
CA PHE A 388 13.00 -5.02 9.75
C PHE A 388 12.61 -6.50 9.68
N GLY A 389 12.40 -7.00 8.46
CA GLY A 389 12.11 -8.41 8.19
C GLY A 389 13.23 -9.35 8.68
N LEU A 390 14.50 -8.94 8.59
CA LEU A 390 15.61 -9.72 9.14
C LEU A 390 15.48 -9.90 10.64
N CYS A 391 15.41 -8.80 11.39
CA CYS A 391 15.29 -8.88 12.85
C CYS A 391 14.05 -9.66 13.28
N LEU A 392 12.92 -9.46 12.59
CA LEU A 392 11.70 -10.24 12.82
C LEU A 392 11.96 -11.75 12.67
N LYS A 393 12.60 -12.19 11.58
CA LYS A 393 12.83 -13.62 11.32
C LYS A 393 13.83 -14.27 12.25
N LEU A 394 14.89 -13.54 12.61
CA LEU A 394 15.89 -14.03 13.56
C LEU A 394 15.26 -14.24 14.94
N LEU A 395 14.50 -13.26 15.44
CA LEU A 395 13.84 -13.32 16.75
C LEU A 395 12.65 -14.30 16.79
N GLU A 396 11.96 -14.51 15.67
CA GLU A 396 10.95 -15.57 15.53
C GLU A 396 11.57 -16.97 15.66
N PHE A 397 12.79 -17.18 15.16
CA PHE A 397 13.47 -18.48 15.22
C PHE A 397 14.11 -18.73 16.60
N ASP A 398 14.96 -17.81 17.06
CA ASP A 398 15.52 -17.83 18.41
C ASP A 398 15.57 -16.40 18.96
N ASN A 399 14.70 -16.14 19.93
CA ASN A 399 14.61 -14.84 20.59
C ASN A 399 15.77 -14.66 21.58
N VAL A 400 16.86 -14.09 21.10
CA VAL A 400 18.05 -13.69 21.89
C VAL A 400 17.88 -12.34 22.60
N GLY A 401 16.76 -11.65 22.34
CA GLY A 401 16.50 -10.30 22.81
C GLY A 401 17.10 -9.20 21.94
N MET A 402 16.48 -8.01 21.98
CA MET A 402 16.82 -6.88 21.10
C MET A 402 18.23 -6.36 21.33
N LYS A 403 18.68 -6.34 22.59
CA LYS A 403 20.02 -5.89 22.97
C LYS A 403 21.11 -6.74 22.32
N GLN A 404 20.89 -8.06 22.22
CA GLN A 404 21.85 -8.99 21.65
C GLN A 404 21.94 -8.94 20.13
N LEU A 405 21.01 -8.27 19.44
CA LEU A 405 21.18 -7.96 18.02
C LEU A 405 22.24 -6.88 17.78
N GLY A 406 22.61 -6.10 18.82
CA GLY A 406 23.68 -5.11 18.74
C GLY A 406 23.36 -3.90 17.85
N LEU A 407 22.08 -3.57 17.64
CA LEU A 407 21.64 -2.49 16.74
C LEU A 407 22.14 -1.08 17.13
N ASP A 408 22.56 -0.88 18.38
CA ASP A 408 23.13 0.36 18.92
C ASP A 408 24.68 0.37 18.91
N GLN A 409 25.30 -0.76 18.52
CA GLN A 409 26.75 -0.97 18.54
C GLN A 409 27.32 -1.20 17.15
N LEU A 410 26.53 -0.94 16.11
CA LEU A 410 26.91 -1.18 14.73
C LEU A 410 28.01 -0.22 14.29
N ILE A 411 29.09 -0.77 13.73
CA ILE A 411 30.22 -0.02 13.19
C ILE A 411 30.22 -0.07 11.66
N GLU A 412 30.82 0.92 11.01
CA GLU A 412 30.68 1.10 9.56
C GLU A 412 31.67 0.30 8.72
N ASP A 413 32.68 -0.30 9.34
CA ASP A 413 33.74 -1.05 8.65
C ASP A 413 33.22 -2.33 7.97
N ASN A 414 32.04 -2.80 8.37
CA ASN A 414 31.37 -3.96 7.77
C ASN A 414 29.88 -3.65 7.50
N TRP A 415 29.21 -4.53 6.75
CA TRP A 415 27.76 -4.47 6.60
C TRP A 415 27.08 -4.64 7.96
N PHE A 416 26.14 -3.75 8.27
CA PHE A 416 25.31 -3.83 9.47
C PHE A 416 24.52 -5.14 9.50
N GLN A 417 24.02 -5.61 8.34
CA GLN A 417 23.39 -6.92 8.21
C GLN A 417 24.30 -8.03 8.73
N ASN A 418 25.57 -8.06 8.32
CA ASN A 418 26.50 -9.11 8.71
C ASN A 418 26.80 -9.08 10.22
N GLN A 419 26.95 -7.89 10.80
CA GLN A 419 27.13 -7.72 12.24
C GLN A 419 25.93 -8.23 13.04
N VAL A 420 24.70 -7.90 12.61
CA VAL A 420 23.47 -8.40 13.26
C VAL A 420 23.39 -9.92 13.19
N LEU A 421 23.77 -10.52 12.06
CA LEU A 421 23.79 -11.96 11.88
C LEU A 421 24.81 -12.65 12.79
N GLU A 422 26.02 -12.10 12.89
CA GLU A 422 27.07 -12.61 13.78
C GLU A 422 26.65 -12.50 15.25
N ASN A 423 26.16 -11.33 15.67
CA ASN A 423 25.68 -11.08 17.03
C ASN A 423 24.54 -12.02 17.42
N TRP A 424 23.60 -12.25 16.48
CA TRP A 424 22.49 -13.18 16.70
C TRP A 424 22.99 -14.63 16.87
N VAL A 425 23.80 -15.15 15.92
CA VAL A 425 24.29 -16.54 15.97
C VAL A 425 25.11 -16.79 17.24
N THR A 426 25.96 -15.85 17.65
CA THR A 426 26.80 -15.97 18.84
C THR A 426 26.02 -15.93 20.14
N SER A 427 24.86 -15.25 20.14
CA SER A 427 23.96 -15.15 21.30
C SER A 427 22.89 -16.24 21.34
N SER A 428 22.72 -17.00 20.26
CA SER A 428 21.72 -18.06 20.16
C SER A 428 21.99 -19.24 21.09
N LYS A 429 20.92 -19.93 21.49
CA LYS A 429 20.99 -21.14 22.34
C LYS A 429 21.77 -22.28 21.69
N SER A 430 21.74 -22.35 20.36
CA SER A 430 22.46 -23.34 19.57
C SER A 430 23.07 -22.68 18.33
N ILE A 431 24.40 -22.52 18.35
CA ILE A 431 25.17 -21.98 17.23
C ILE A 431 24.91 -22.82 15.96
N ARG A 432 24.99 -24.15 16.06
CA ARG A 432 24.75 -25.06 14.92
C ARG A 432 23.39 -24.84 14.29
N LYS A 433 22.29 -24.91 15.06
CA LYS A 433 20.93 -24.73 14.51
C LYS A 433 20.75 -23.34 13.91
N SER A 434 21.37 -22.33 14.50
CA SER A 434 21.33 -20.96 14.01
C SER A 434 22.09 -20.80 12.69
N LEU A 435 23.24 -21.46 12.54
CA LEU A 435 23.99 -21.52 11.28
C LEU A 435 23.24 -22.30 10.19
N GLU A 436 22.60 -23.41 10.53
CA GLU A 436 21.75 -24.17 9.59
C GLU A 436 20.55 -23.32 9.12
N PHE A 437 19.88 -22.62 10.05
CA PHE A 437 18.78 -21.71 9.73
C PHE A 437 19.25 -20.54 8.86
N LEU A 438 20.32 -19.86 9.27
CA LEU A 438 20.89 -18.73 8.53
C LEU A 438 21.30 -19.15 7.12
N GLY A 439 22.03 -20.24 6.98
CA GLY A 439 22.47 -20.74 5.68
C GLY A 439 21.29 -21.13 4.78
N SER A 440 20.24 -21.71 5.34
CA SER A 440 19.02 -22.04 4.60
C SER A 440 18.26 -20.79 4.16
N LEU A 441 18.12 -19.80 5.05
CA LEU A 441 17.49 -18.52 4.76
C LEU A 441 18.24 -17.76 3.66
N TRP A 442 19.57 -17.69 3.77
CA TRP A 442 20.46 -17.02 2.83
C TRP A 442 20.38 -17.63 1.43
N ASN A 443 20.51 -18.95 1.33
CA ASN A 443 20.45 -19.66 0.05
C ASN A 443 19.09 -19.51 -0.62
N ARG A 444 18.00 -19.55 0.16
CA ARG A 444 16.64 -19.43 -0.37
C ARG A 444 16.31 -18.01 -0.81
N GLU A 445 16.60 -17.00 0.01
CA GLU A 445 16.20 -15.63 -0.32
C GLU A 445 17.06 -15.01 -1.41
N LEU A 446 18.34 -15.38 -1.50
CA LEU A 446 19.27 -14.86 -2.51
C LEU A 446 19.52 -15.86 -3.65
N GLU A 447 18.64 -16.85 -3.82
CA GLU A 447 18.74 -17.82 -4.90
C GLU A 447 18.77 -17.15 -6.29
N TYR A 448 18.07 -16.03 -6.43
CA TYR A 448 18.06 -15.23 -7.66
C TYR A 448 19.43 -14.60 -7.99
N CYS A 449 20.40 -14.62 -7.07
CA CYS A 449 21.78 -14.14 -7.30
C CYS A 449 22.71 -15.22 -7.90
N GLN A 450 22.17 -16.30 -8.48
CA GLN A 450 22.99 -17.32 -9.15
C GLN A 450 23.52 -16.88 -10.52
N GLY A 451 22.77 -16.03 -11.22
CA GLY A 451 23.07 -15.61 -12.59
C GLY A 451 22.45 -14.27 -12.95
N GLN A 452 22.98 -13.61 -13.97
CA GLN A 452 22.50 -12.29 -14.42
C GLN A 452 21.02 -12.33 -14.83
N SER A 453 20.60 -13.37 -15.57
CA SER A 453 19.22 -13.58 -16.01
C SER A 453 18.25 -13.77 -14.84
N ASP A 454 18.71 -14.39 -13.75
CA ASP A 454 17.86 -14.64 -12.58
C ASP A 454 17.58 -13.33 -11.83
N ILE A 455 18.58 -12.48 -11.64
CA ILE A 455 18.42 -11.16 -11.02
C ILE A 455 17.59 -10.24 -11.90
N GLU A 456 17.80 -10.31 -13.21
CA GLU A 456 17.05 -9.52 -14.19
C GLU A 456 15.54 -9.81 -14.12
N ASN A 457 15.15 -11.05 -13.85
CA ASN A 457 13.76 -11.48 -13.79
C ASN A 457 13.19 -11.48 -12.37
N TYR A 458 14.00 -11.15 -11.37
CA TYR A 458 13.55 -11.09 -10.00
C TYR A 458 12.59 -9.92 -9.78
N GLU A 459 11.38 -10.22 -9.33
CA GLU A 459 10.38 -9.23 -8.97
C GLU A 459 10.59 -8.70 -7.54
N VAL A 460 10.09 -7.49 -7.28
CA VAL A 460 10.02 -6.93 -5.93
C VAL A 460 9.22 -7.86 -5.03
N THR A 461 9.81 -8.25 -3.90
CA THR A 461 9.13 -8.99 -2.85
C THR A 461 9.52 -8.47 -1.46
N ALA A 462 8.96 -9.06 -0.41
CA ALA A 462 9.40 -8.81 0.96
C ALA A 462 10.63 -9.67 1.29
N GLN A 463 11.79 -9.04 1.39
CA GLN A 463 13.08 -9.67 1.67
C GLN A 463 13.53 -9.40 3.10
N ASN A 464 14.23 -10.37 3.68
CA ASN A 464 14.94 -10.18 4.95
C ASN A 464 16.41 -9.92 4.69
N LEU A 465 17.02 -10.67 3.77
CA LEU A 465 18.41 -10.51 3.39
C LEU A 465 18.55 -9.73 2.09
N LEU A 466 19.46 -8.76 2.11
CA LEU A 466 19.93 -8.07 0.91
C LEU A 466 21.19 -8.76 0.38
N PRO A 467 21.50 -8.66 -0.94
CA PRO A 467 22.61 -9.34 -1.58
C PRO A 467 23.97 -8.70 -1.26
N TYR A 468 24.27 -8.53 0.03
CA TYR A 468 25.55 -8.06 0.52
C TYR A 468 26.57 -9.18 0.57
N TYR A 469 27.80 -8.85 0.20
CA TYR A 469 28.93 -9.74 0.42
C TYR A 469 29.16 -9.94 1.92
N CYS A 470 29.39 -11.19 2.35
CA CYS A 470 29.74 -11.52 3.72
C CYS A 470 31.03 -12.33 3.73
N ASP A 471 32.05 -11.81 4.43
CA ASP A 471 33.18 -12.64 4.79
C ASP A 471 32.69 -13.73 5.75
N LEU A 472 32.90 -14.99 5.37
CA LEU A 472 32.48 -16.15 6.15
C LEU A 472 33.51 -16.56 7.22
N ALA A 473 34.61 -15.80 7.34
CA ALA A 473 35.66 -15.99 8.34
C ALA A 473 35.13 -16.26 9.75
N TRP A 474 34.17 -15.44 10.21
CA TRP A 474 33.60 -15.54 11.55
C TRP A 474 32.86 -16.89 11.74
N ILE A 475 32.17 -17.39 10.71
CA ILE A 475 31.50 -18.70 10.78
C ILE A 475 32.51 -19.83 10.89
N PHE A 476 33.57 -19.77 10.09
CA PHE A 476 34.64 -20.78 10.16
C PHE A 476 35.32 -20.79 11.53
N ASN A 477 35.51 -19.62 12.15
CA ASN A 477 36.02 -19.52 13.51
C ASN A 477 35.06 -20.17 14.52
N LEU A 478 33.73 -19.96 14.39
CA LEU A 478 32.72 -20.62 15.23
C LEU A 478 32.70 -22.15 15.06
N LEU A 479 33.10 -22.65 13.90
CA LEU A 479 33.27 -24.08 13.62
C LEU A 479 34.65 -24.63 14.06
N ASN A 480 35.45 -23.83 14.78
CA ASN A 480 36.82 -24.14 15.20
C ASN A 480 37.77 -24.48 14.03
N CYS A 481 37.53 -23.87 12.85
CA CYS A 481 38.40 -24.02 11.69
C CYS A 481 39.63 -23.11 11.82
N LEU A 482 40.77 -23.70 12.18
CA LEU A 482 42.06 -23.00 12.32
C LEU A 482 42.86 -22.89 11.01
N GLN A 483 42.26 -23.21 9.86
CA GLN A 483 42.97 -23.20 8.57
C GLN A 483 43.10 -21.77 8.04
N GLU A 484 44.24 -21.48 7.40
CA GLU A 484 44.46 -20.20 6.71
C GLU A 484 43.58 -20.14 5.44
N GLU A 485 43.61 -21.19 4.61
CA GLU A 485 42.67 -21.33 3.50
C GLU A 485 41.37 -22.01 3.96
N ARG A 486 40.25 -21.28 3.87
CA ARG A 486 38.92 -21.76 4.28
C ARG A 486 38.12 -22.27 3.07
N ASN A 487 38.70 -23.13 2.24
CA ASN A 487 38.09 -23.62 1.00
C ASN A 487 37.22 -24.87 1.25
N ILE A 488 36.00 -24.90 0.70
CA ILE A 488 35.06 -26.02 0.90
C ILE A 488 35.08 -26.94 -0.31
N TYR A 489 35.32 -28.22 -0.07
CA TYR A 489 35.34 -29.28 -1.08
C TYR A 489 34.31 -30.35 -0.77
N PHE A 490 33.92 -31.07 -1.82
CA PHE A 490 33.07 -32.24 -1.74
C PHE A 490 33.82 -33.39 -2.40
N GLY A 491 33.97 -34.50 -1.69
CA GLY A 491 34.73 -35.64 -2.19
C GLY A 491 34.21 -36.96 -1.67
N THR A 492 34.53 -38.03 -2.41
CA THR A 492 34.13 -39.40 -2.07
C THR A 492 35.27 -40.12 -1.39
N LEU A 493 34.98 -40.80 -0.29
CA LEU A 493 35.97 -41.55 0.47
C LEU A 493 36.23 -42.90 -0.18
N TYR A 494 37.46 -43.16 -0.60
CA TYR A 494 37.90 -44.45 -1.14
C TYR A 494 38.98 -45.08 -0.27
N GLN A 495 39.04 -46.41 -0.30
CA GLN A 495 40.10 -47.20 0.33
C GLN A 495 41.07 -47.66 -0.76
N TYR A 496 42.33 -47.29 -0.62
CA TYR A 496 43.45 -47.73 -1.45
C TYR A 496 44.40 -48.63 -0.62
N GLU A 497 45.39 -49.24 -1.28
CA GLU A 497 46.37 -50.11 -0.63
C GLU A 497 47.24 -49.36 0.41
N ASP A 498 47.44 -48.07 0.21
CA ASP A 498 48.30 -47.19 1.00
C ASP A 498 47.55 -46.31 2.01
N GLY A 499 46.21 -46.34 2.03
CA GLY A 499 45.41 -45.57 2.99
C GLY A 499 43.99 -45.26 2.52
N LYS A 500 43.28 -44.44 3.29
CA LYS A 500 41.96 -43.90 2.91
C LYS A 500 42.12 -42.48 2.39
N TYR A 501 41.46 -42.18 1.27
CA TYR A 501 41.57 -40.89 0.60
C TYR A 501 40.21 -40.31 0.25
N LEU A 502 40.05 -39.00 0.43
CA LEU A 502 38.93 -38.23 -0.07
C LEU A 502 39.26 -37.70 -1.46
N GLU A 503 38.59 -38.21 -2.48
CA GLU A 503 38.74 -37.75 -3.85
C GLU A 503 37.82 -36.58 -4.14
N ILE A 504 38.39 -35.41 -4.39
CA ILE A 504 37.63 -34.18 -4.64
C ILE A 504 36.90 -34.24 -5.98
N ASN A 505 35.57 -34.09 -5.94
CA ASN A 505 34.78 -33.79 -7.12
C ASN A 505 34.88 -32.30 -7.45
N LYS A 506 35.77 -31.95 -8.40
CA LYS A 506 36.02 -30.57 -8.82
C LYS A 506 34.78 -29.85 -9.40
N SER A 507 33.71 -30.55 -9.76
CA SER A 507 32.50 -29.93 -10.30
C SER A 507 31.45 -29.59 -9.23
N ALA A 508 31.58 -30.16 -8.03
CA ALA A 508 30.52 -30.18 -7.02
C ALA A 508 30.45 -28.90 -6.17
N THR A 509 31.58 -28.31 -5.79
CA THR A 509 31.63 -27.10 -4.94
C THR A 509 32.13 -25.88 -5.70
N TYR A 510 31.85 -24.69 -5.15
CA TYR A 510 32.35 -23.43 -5.70
C TYR A 510 33.89 -23.40 -5.74
N ASP A 511 34.55 -23.80 -4.66
CA ASP A 511 36.02 -23.83 -4.60
C ASP A 511 36.61 -25.01 -5.41
N GLY A 512 35.89 -26.13 -5.52
CA GLY A 512 36.26 -27.24 -6.40
C GLY A 512 36.38 -26.82 -7.86
N LYS A 513 35.44 -25.99 -8.35
CA LYS A 513 35.47 -25.50 -9.75
C LYS A 513 36.71 -24.64 -10.03
N LYS A 514 37.23 -23.93 -9.03
CA LYS A 514 38.47 -23.15 -9.16
C LYS A 514 39.70 -24.06 -9.33
N LEU A 515 39.66 -25.28 -8.79
CA LEU A 515 40.73 -26.27 -8.96
C LEU A 515 40.81 -26.86 -10.36
N MET A 516 39.76 -26.76 -11.19
CA MET A 516 39.82 -27.21 -12.59
C MET A 516 40.92 -26.49 -13.38
N ARG A 517 41.30 -25.29 -12.96
CA ARG A 517 42.36 -24.47 -13.57
C ARG A 517 43.75 -24.73 -12.96
N LYS A 518 43.85 -25.52 -11.88
CA LYS A 518 45.10 -25.79 -11.16
C LYS A 518 45.50 -27.26 -11.35
N ARG A 519 46.80 -27.53 -11.56
CA ARG A 519 47.37 -28.87 -11.52
C ARG A 519 47.70 -29.23 -10.06
N VAL A 520 46.68 -29.63 -9.32
CA VAL A 520 46.81 -30.15 -7.94
C VAL A 520 46.27 -31.58 -7.86
N ASP A 521 46.89 -32.39 -7.01
CA ASP A 521 46.38 -33.70 -6.64
C ASP A 521 45.03 -33.54 -5.93
N THR A 522 44.07 -34.40 -6.25
CA THR A 522 42.72 -34.39 -5.69
C THR A 522 42.44 -35.51 -4.71
N GLY A 523 43.35 -36.46 -4.56
CA GLY A 523 43.29 -37.48 -3.50
C GLY A 523 43.86 -36.91 -2.21
N ILE A 524 43.00 -36.57 -1.25
CA ILE A 524 43.44 -36.05 0.05
C ILE A 524 43.46 -37.19 1.06
N SER A 525 44.64 -37.50 1.61
CA SER A 525 44.73 -38.50 2.69
C SER A 525 43.85 -38.09 3.87
N ILE A 526 43.11 -39.05 4.42
CA ILE A 526 42.27 -38.86 5.61
C ILE A 526 43.08 -38.42 6.83
N ASP A 527 44.36 -38.80 6.89
CA ASP A 527 45.26 -38.48 8.00
C ASP A 527 45.53 -36.98 8.10
N ASN A 528 45.37 -36.27 6.97
CA ASN A 528 45.49 -34.82 6.91
C ASN A 528 44.20 -34.11 7.35
N ILE A 529 43.12 -34.84 7.66
CA ILE A 529 41.79 -34.29 7.97
C ILE A 529 41.46 -34.54 9.44
N ARG A 530 41.13 -33.48 10.17
CA ARG A 530 40.71 -33.55 11.58
C ARG A 530 39.21 -33.87 11.70
N ASP A 531 38.83 -34.42 12.85
CA ASP A 531 37.44 -34.73 13.27
C ASP A 531 36.72 -35.80 12.44
N VAL A 532 37.49 -36.60 11.71
CA VAL A 532 37.03 -37.74 10.90
C VAL A 532 36.14 -38.70 11.70
N ASP A 533 36.58 -39.10 12.90
CA ASP A 533 35.89 -40.10 13.73
C ASP A 533 34.53 -39.62 14.25
N LYS A 534 34.27 -38.31 14.23
CA LYS A 534 32.97 -37.74 14.63
C LYS A 534 31.92 -37.86 13.53
N ILE A 535 32.34 -38.09 12.29
CA ILE A 535 31.50 -38.03 11.10
C ILE A 535 31.42 -39.39 10.39
N PHE A 536 32.51 -40.14 10.35
CA PHE A 536 32.56 -41.44 9.71
C PHE A 536 32.10 -42.53 10.67
N ASP A 537 31.01 -43.20 10.34
CA ASP A 537 30.67 -44.48 10.95
C ASP A 537 31.57 -45.55 10.29
N GLU A 538 32.47 -46.16 11.07
CA GLU A 538 33.53 -47.06 10.59
C GLU A 538 33.02 -48.19 9.68
N LYS A 539 31.74 -48.59 9.81
CA LYS A 539 31.15 -49.70 9.05
C LYS A 539 30.62 -49.30 7.66
N ASP A 540 30.28 -48.03 7.45
CA ASP A 540 29.53 -47.59 6.26
C ASP A 540 30.09 -46.32 5.61
N ALA A 541 31.32 -45.87 5.93
CA ALA A 541 31.84 -44.58 5.44
C ALA A 541 32.44 -44.62 4.02
N ILE A 542 32.90 -45.78 3.55
CA ILE A 542 33.56 -45.95 2.24
C ILE A 542 32.54 -45.77 1.10
N GLU A 543 32.98 -45.21 -0.03
CA GLU A 543 32.17 -44.85 -1.20
C GLU A 543 31.08 -43.79 -0.94
N LYS A 544 31.07 -43.19 0.25
CA LYS A 544 30.22 -42.04 0.57
C LYS A 544 30.94 -40.72 0.33
N SER A 545 30.15 -39.71 0.01
CA SER A 545 30.66 -38.37 -0.26
C SER A 545 30.40 -37.41 0.89
N TYR A 546 31.37 -36.53 1.15
CA TYR A 546 31.37 -35.63 2.29
C TYR A 546 31.84 -34.24 1.88
N TYR A 547 31.31 -33.23 2.57
CA TYR A 547 31.83 -31.87 2.54
C TYR A 547 32.95 -31.75 3.57
N PHE A 548 34.05 -31.10 3.20
CA PHE A 548 35.17 -30.84 4.10
C PHE A 548 35.89 -29.55 3.71
N ILE A 549 36.62 -28.98 4.65
CA ILE A 549 37.45 -27.80 4.44
C ILE A 549 38.90 -28.26 4.31
N TYR A 550 39.63 -27.76 3.31
CA TYR A 550 41.02 -28.15 3.10
C TYR A 550 41.89 -26.99 2.63
N ASP A 551 43.10 -26.93 3.18
CA ASP A 551 44.16 -26.02 2.81
C ASP A 551 45.25 -26.79 2.05
N PHE A 552 45.41 -26.48 0.76
CA PHE A 552 46.41 -27.14 -0.08
C PHE A 552 47.85 -26.72 0.23
N GLN A 553 48.05 -25.52 0.79
CA GLN A 553 49.38 -25.01 1.10
C GLN A 553 49.92 -25.67 2.36
N ASN A 554 49.09 -25.76 3.40
CA ASN A 554 49.45 -26.30 4.69
C ASN A 554 49.14 -27.81 4.83
N GLN A 555 48.46 -28.42 3.84
CA GLN A 555 48.05 -29.82 3.82
C GLN A 555 47.23 -30.24 5.06
N HIS A 556 46.33 -29.36 5.49
CA HIS A 556 45.50 -29.58 6.67
C HIS A 556 44.02 -29.44 6.33
N GLY A 557 43.23 -30.40 6.82
CA GLY A 557 41.80 -30.57 6.57
C GLY A 557 40.95 -30.60 7.84
N LEU A 558 39.67 -30.32 7.68
CA LEU A 558 38.66 -30.41 8.74
C LEU A 558 37.35 -30.93 8.13
N ILE A 559 36.80 -31.97 8.72
CA ILE A 559 35.45 -32.43 8.43
C ILE A 559 34.57 -32.20 9.66
N THR A 560 33.45 -31.51 9.46
CA THR A 560 32.50 -31.20 10.53
C THR A 560 31.14 -30.87 9.91
N GLU A 561 30.10 -30.79 10.74
CA GLU A 561 28.77 -30.21 10.45
C GLU A 561 28.37 -30.18 8.96
N GLN A 562 28.14 -31.37 8.37
CA GLN A 562 28.01 -31.57 6.92
C GLN A 562 26.95 -30.66 6.27
N ASN A 563 25.80 -30.49 6.94
CA ASN A 563 24.73 -29.62 6.46
C ASN A 563 25.16 -28.14 6.45
N VAL A 564 25.89 -27.69 7.49
CA VAL A 564 26.41 -26.32 7.55
C VAL A 564 27.42 -26.10 6.43
N LEU A 565 28.40 -27.00 6.23
CA LEU A 565 29.38 -26.86 5.15
C LEU A 565 28.73 -26.81 3.76
N LYS A 566 27.71 -27.65 3.51
CA LYS A 566 26.91 -27.61 2.27
C LYS A 566 26.23 -26.25 2.08
N LEU A 567 25.61 -25.70 3.14
CA LEU A 567 24.96 -24.40 3.07
C LEU A 567 25.96 -23.27 2.83
N LEU A 568 27.14 -23.32 3.47
CA LEU A 568 28.22 -22.35 3.28
C LEU A 568 28.79 -22.37 1.86
N ASP A 569 28.95 -23.55 1.24
CA ASP A 569 29.30 -23.65 -0.18
C ASP A 569 28.25 -22.97 -1.07
N GLY A 570 26.96 -23.16 -0.75
CA GLY A 570 25.87 -22.44 -1.40
C GLY A 570 26.01 -20.92 -1.30
N ILE A 571 26.31 -20.39 -0.11
CA ILE A 571 26.52 -18.95 0.10
C ILE A 571 27.72 -18.45 -0.71
N LYS A 572 28.85 -19.17 -0.69
CA LYS A 572 30.03 -18.82 -1.50
C LYS A 572 29.70 -18.75 -2.99
N ARG A 573 28.89 -19.70 -3.48
CA ARG A 573 28.45 -19.72 -4.88
C ARG A 573 27.62 -18.48 -5.23
N LEU A 574 26.65 -18.11 -4.38
CA LEU A 574 25.78 -16.94 -4.61
C LEU A 574 26.56 -15.63 -4.58
N GLN A 575 27.45 -15.46 -3.61
CA GLN A 575 28.20 -14.21 -3.45
C GLN A 575 29.38 -14.07 -4.42
N GLY A 576 29.78 -15.17 -5.09
CA GLY A 576 30.97 -15.22 -5.94
C GLY A 576 30.96 -14.24 -7.12
N GLU A 577 29.81 -14.04 -7.76
CA GLU A 577 29.66 -13.07 -8.87
C GLU A 577 28.65 -11.95 -8.60
N TYR A 578 27.60 -12.23 -7.81
CA TYR A 578 26.45 -11.34 -7.67
C TYR A 578 26.20 -10.98 -6.20
N SER A 579 27.12 -10.21 -5.65
CA SER A 579 26.95 -9.57 -4.34
C SER A 579 27.54 -8.16 -4.33
N LEU A 580 26.95 -7.29 -3.53
CA LEU A 580 27.44 -5.94 -3.36
C LEU A 580 28.54 -5.91 -2.30
N LYS A 581 29.72 -5.45 -2.69
CA LYS A 581 30.86 -5.25 -1.78
C LYS A 581 30.72 -3.94 -1.02
N LYS A 582 31.11 -3.94 0.25
CA LYS A 582 31.02 -2.80 1.16
C LYS A 582 31.82 -1.60 0.65
N GLU A 583 33.06 -1.83 0.23
CA GLU A 583 33.95 -0.82 -0.33
C GLU A 583 33.36 -0.10 -1.56
N THR A 584 32.61 -0.82 -2.41
CA THR A 584 31.90 -0.23 -3.55
C THR A 584 30.76 0.65 -3.08
N ALA A 585 29.94 0.16 -2.15
CA ALA A 585 28.80 0.90 -1.62
C ALA A 585 29.22 2.17 -0.86
N ASP A 586 30.38 2.16 -0.20
CA ASP A 586 30.93 3.33 0.49
C ASP A 586 31.36 4.47 -0.45
N ARG A 587 31.50 4.18 -1.75
CA ARG A 587 31.70 5.23 -2.77
C ARG A 587 30.41 5.97 -3.10
N VAL A 588 29.24 5.46 -2.70
CA VAL A 588 27.93 6.07 -2.88
C VAL A 588 27.65 6.99 -1.71
N THR A 589 27.67 8.29 -1.95
CA THR A 589 27.40 9.31 -0.93
C THR A 589 25.90 9.52 -0.73
N LEU A 590 25.51 10.20 0.36
CA LEU A 590 24.12 10.63 0.54
C LEU A 590 23.63 11.55 -0.59
N ARG A 591 24.53 12.37 -1.15
CA ARG A 591 24.24 13.21 -2.32
C ARG A 591 23.93 12.36 -3.55
N ASP A 592 24.65 11.26 -3.76
CA ASP A 592 24.38 10.34 -4.87
C ASP A 592 23.01 9.65 -4.71
N ILE A 593 22.66 9.25 -3.48
CA ILE A 593 21.34 8.67 -3.18
C ILE A 593 20.24 9.71 -3.42
N GLN A 594 20.42 10.95 -2.97
CA GLN A 594 19.46 12.03 -3.21
C GLN A 594 19.32 12.32 -4.71
N MET A 595 20.43 12.39 -5.44
CA MET A 595 20.47 12.59 -6.89
C MET A 595 19.66 11.50 -7.62
N ILE A 596 19.81 10.23 -7.24
CA ILE A 596 19.03 9.13 -7.81
C ILE A 596 17.56 9.21 -7.37
N SER A 597 17.30 9.57 -6.11
CA SER A 597 15.94 9.72 -5.58
C SER A 597 15.15 10.77 -6.36
N GLU A 598 15.73 11.96 -6.59
CA GLU A 598 15.12 13.03 -7.39
C GLU A 598 14.74 12.61 -8.81
N ARG A 599 15.50 11.66 -9.38
CA ARG A 599 15.24 11.09 -10.71
C ARG A 599 14.13 10.04 -10.67
N MET A 600 14.14 9.17 -9.68
CA MET A 600 13.11 8.14 -9.51
C MET A 600 11.76 8.72 -9.09
N GLU A 601 11.74 9.85 -8.38
CA GLU A 601 10.53 10.59 -8.00
C GLU A 601 9.68 11.02 -9.20
N LEU A 602 10.30 11.19 -10.38
CA LEU A 602 9.59 11.44 -11.64
C LEU A 602 8.65 10.29 -12.04
N HIS A 603 8.82 9.11 -11.44
CA HIS A 603 8.05 7.89 -11.67
C HIS A 603 7.37 7.37 -10.38
N ARG A 604 7.31 8.17 -9.30
CA ARG A 604 6.81 7.78 -7.96
C ARG A 604 5.48 7.06 -8.00
N LEU A 605 4.47 7.65 -8.64
CA LEU A 605 3.11 7.10 -8.70
C LEU A 605 3.07 5.65 -9.22
N SER A 606 3.83 5.38 -10.28
CA SER A 606 3.91 4.06 -10.90
C SER A 606 4.62 3.06 -10.00
N PHE A 607 5.70 3.46 -9.33
CA PHE A 607 6.43 2.59 -8.41
C PHE A 607 5.70 2.33 -7.10
N GLU A 608 5.02 3.33 -6.53
CA GLU A 608 4.20 3.17 -5.32
C GLU A 608 3.01 2.25 -5.58
N GLN A 609 2.36 2.34 -6.74
CA GLN A 609 1.28 1.43 -7.12
C GLN A 609 1.72 -0.04 -7.11
N ILE A 610 2.94 -0.30 -7.62
CA ILE A 610 3.53 -1.64 -7.66
C ILE A 610 4.07 -2.06 -6.28
N GLY A 611 4.68 -1.12 -5.55
CA GLY A 611 5.40 -1.35 -4.31
C GLY A 611 4.54 -1.36 -3.04
N LYS A 612 3.29 -0.90 -3.09
CA LYS A 612 2.42 -0.69 -1.90
C LYS A 612 2.29 -1.89 -0.96
N THR A 613 2.48 -3.11 -1.47
CA THR A 613 2.37 -4.37 -0.74
C THR A 613 3.65 -4.72 0.04
N PHE A 614 4.80 -4.16 -0.36
CA PHE A 614 6.13 -4.57 0.11
C PHE A 614 6.94 -3.42 0.73
N PHE A 615 6.54 -2.17 0.50
CA PHE A 615 7.23 -0.99 1.00
C PHE A 615 6.29 -0.06 1.76
N SER A 616 6.78 0.46 2.89
CA SER A 616 6.14 1.50 3.69
C SER A 616 6.37 2.90 3.14
N ASP A 617 7.50 3.12 2.49
CA ASP A 617 7.98 4.42 2.03
C ASP A 617 8.81 4.27 0.74
N PHE A 618 8.87 5.36 -0.03
CA PHE A 618 9.49 5.36 -1.35
C PHE A 618 11.03 5.34 -1.27
N THR A 619 11.63 5.92 -0.23
CA THR A 619 13.09 5.92 -0.02
C THR A 619 13.64 4.49 0.14
N THR A 620 12.96 3.66 0.91
CA THR A 620 13.27 2.22 1.05
C THR A 620 13.18 1.52 -0.30
N GLN A 621 12.15 1.81 -1.10
CA GLN A 621 12.00 1.25 -2.45
C GLN A 621 13.16 1.67 -3.38
N ILE A 622 13.61 2.93 -3.31
CA ILE A 622 14.74 3.44 -4.10
C ILE A 622 16.02 2.69 -3.74
N LYS A 623 16.39 2.65 -2.45
CA LYS A 623 17.62 1.97 -2.00
C LYS A 623 17.59 0.47 -2.32
N TYR A 624 16.44 -0.18 -2.14
CA TYR A 624 16.23 -1.57 -2.54
C TYR A 624 16.57 -1.77 -4.02
N ARG A 625 15.99 -0.95 -4.91
CA ARG A 625 16.21 -1.05 -6.37
C ARG A 625 17.63 -0.72 -6.76
N MET A 626 18.24 0.29 -6.11
CA MET A 626 19.66 0.63 -6.32
C MET A 626 20.57 -0.54 -6.02
N ILE A 627 20.40 -1.21 -4.86
CA ILE A 627 21.21 -2.37 -4.48
C ILE A 627 21.08 -3.48 -5.52
N HIS A 628 19.85 -3.82 -5.91
CA HIS A 628 19.60 -4.86 -6.91
C HIS A 628 20.17 -4.51 -8.28
N ASN A 629 19.98 -3.27 -8.73
CA ASN A 629 20.51 -2.80 -10.01
C ASN A 629 22.04 -2.79 -10.02
N MET A 630 22.69 -2.39 -8.92
CA MET A 630 24.15 -2.42 -8.81
C MET A 630 24.71 -3.84 -8.87
N VAL A 631 24.03 -4.82 -8.23
CA VAL A 631 24.43 -6.22 -8.30
C VAL A 631 24.22 -6.79 -9.72
N TRP A 632 23.06 -6.54 -10.32
CA TRP A 632 22.78 -6.95 -11.70
C TRP A 632 23.76 -6.32 -12.69
N SER A 633 24.08 -5.03 -12.50
CA SER A 633 25.00 -4.29 -13.36
C SER A 633 26.49 -4.60 -13.12
N LYS A 634 26.81 -5.52 -12.20
CA LYS A 634 28.18 -5.87 -11.78
C LYS A 634 29.00 -4.62 -11.42
N ILE A 635 28.40 -3.74 -10.63
CA ILE A 635 29.05 -2.49 -10.20
C ILE A 635 30.11 -2.78 -9.12
N ASP A 636 31.31 -2.27 -9.35
CA ASP A 636 32.48 -2.42 -8.48
C ASP A 636 33.23 -1.08 -8.32
N LEU A 637 34.40 -1.12 -7.66
CA LEU A 637 35.22 0.07 -7.44
C LEU A 637 35.71 0.75 -8.72
N GLN A 638 35.82 0.03 -9.83
CA GLN A 638 36.34 0.55 -11.09
C GLN A 638 35.27 1.33 -11.85
N ASN A 639 34.02 0.85 -11.83
CA ASN A 639 32.95 1.40 -12.66
C ASN A 639 31.88 2.22 -11.89
N ILE A 640 31.87 2.22 -10.55
CA ILE A 640 30.86 2.93 -9.74
C ILE A 640 30.74 4.41 -10.10
N ARG A 641 31.86 5.10 -10.35
CA ARG A 641 31.83 6.52 -10.72
C ARG A 641 31.22 6.76 -12.08
N ALA A 642 31.43 5.85 -13.04
CA ALA A 642 30.79 5.93 -14.34
C ALA A 642 29.28 5.71 -14.22
N TYR A 643 28.86 4.69 -13.45
CA TYR A 643 27.46 4.40 -13.17
C TYR A 643 26.70 5.60 -12.56
N LEU A 644 27.26 6.22 -11.54
CA LEU A 644 26.65 7.38 -10.88
C LEU A 644 26.58 8.60 -11.81
N LYS A 645 27.69 8.93 -12.49
CA LYS A 645 27.74 10.06 -13.45
C LYS A 645 26.79 9.86 -14.62
N LEU A 646 26.61 8.62 -15.08
CA LEU A 646 25.72 8.30 -16.18
C LEU A 646 24.28 8.66 -15.81
N ILE A 647 23.81 8.27 -14.62
CA ILE A 647 22.49 8.65 -14.11
C ILE A 647 22.41 10.17 -13.86
N GLU A 648 23.48 10.77 -13.31
CA GLU A 648 23.55 12.20 -13.02
C GLU A 648 23.41 13.06 -14.28
N ASN A 649 24.11 12.70 -15.37
CA ASN A 649 24.22 13.52 -16.58
C ASN A 649 22.95 13.51 -17.45
N HIS A 650 21.92 12.74 -17.11
CA HIS A 650 20.63 12.81 -17.80
C HIS A 650 19.91 14.13 -17.45
N GLN A 651 19.34 14.78 -18.47
CA GLN A 651 18.47 15.93 -18.23
C GLN A 651 17.11 15.47 -17.69
N LEU A 652 16.63 16.16 -16.66
CA LEU A 652 15.32 15.89 -16.06
C LEU A 652 14.26 16.74 -16.76
N LEU A 653 13.20 16.12 -17.25
CA LEU A 653 12.02 16.84 -17.76
C LEU A 653 10.92 16.80 -16.71
N LYS A 654 10.80 17.88 -15.92
CA LYS A 654 9.80 18.08 -14.87
C LYS A 654 8.73 19.08 -15.32
N TYR A 655 7.48 18.87 -14.94
CA TYR A 655 6.37 19.74 -15.37
C TYR A 655 5.76 20.57 -14.23
N GLU A 656 6.42 20.62 -13.06
CA GLU A 656 5.94 21.39 -11.90
C GLU A 656 5.77 22.89 -12.19
N ASN A 657 6.65 23.45 -13.02
CA ASN A 657 6.65 24.87 -13.38
C ASN A 657 5.92 25.15 -14.71
N ILE A 658 5.09 24.22 -15.21
CA ILE A 658 4.37 24.43 -16.48
C ILE A 658 3.41 25.62 -16.46
N ARG A 659 3.04 26.11 -15.27
CA ARG A 659 2.22 27.31 -15.11
C ARG A 659 2.96 28.61 -15.42
N ASP A 660 4.29 28.60 -15.47
CA ASP A 660 5.09 29.76 -15.84
C ASP A 660 5.03 30.03 -17.35
N ASP A 661 4.54 29.06 -18.11
CA ASP A 661 4.30 29.16 -19.54
C ASP A 661 2.87 29.64 -19.81
N GLU A 662 2.74 30.89 -20.23
CA GLU A 662 1.45 31.54 -20.48
C GLU A 662 0.62 30.83 -21.58
N ILE A 663 1.27 30.14 -22.52
CA ILE A 663 0.59 29.40 -23.59
C ILE A 663 -0.15 28.20 -22.99
N PHE A 664 0.45 27.49 -22.05
CA PHE A 664 -0.21 26.38 -21.33
C PHE A 664 -1.29 26.85 -20.35
N LEU A 665 -1.31 28.12 -19.94
CA LEU A 665 -2.41 28.69 -19.14
C LEU A 665 -3.66 29.00 -19.97
N ARG A 666 -3.58 28.93 -21.30
CA ARG A 666 -4.71 29.02 -22.23
C ARG A 666 -5.52 30.34 -22.16
N LYS A 667 -4.88 31.45 -21.78
CA LYS A 667 -5.56 32.73 -21.48
C LYS A 667 -6.03 33.53 -22.71
N GLU A 668 -5.55 33.20 -23.92
CA GLU A 668 -5.83 33.99 -25.13
C GLU A 668 -7.25 33.76 -25.67
N GLU A 669 -8.08 34.81 -25.71
CA GLU A 669 -9.43 34.73 -26.29
C GLU A 669 -9.40 34.46 -27.80
N GLY A 670 -10.40 33.75 -28.32
CA GLY A 670 -10.49 33.41 -29.74
C GLY A 670 -9.45 32.36 -30.18
N THR A 671 -8.80 31.70 -29.24
CA THR A 671 -7.83 30.63 -29.49
C THR A 671 -8.42 29.27 -29.16
N LEU A 672 -8.25 28.32 -30.08
CA LEU A 672 -8.53 26.91 -29.84
C LEU A 672 -7.22 26.19 -29.51
N TYR A 673 -7.07 25.75 -28.26
CA TYR A 673 -5.92 24.97 -27.82
C TYR A 673 -6.17 23.50 -28.11
N VAL A 674 -5.30 22.89 -28.92
CA VAL A 674 -5.44 21.52 -29.41
C VAL A 674 -4.40 20.62 -28.73
N PRO A 675 -4.79 19.72 -27.81
CA PRO A 675 -3.84 18.81 -27.18
C PRO A 675 -3.34 17.74 -28.16
N LYS A 676 -2.10 17.27 -27.99
CA LYS A 676 -1.51 16.21 -28.85
C LYS A 676 -2.34 14.92 -28.94
N ASP A 677 -2.98 14.55 -27.84
CA ASP A 677 -3.82 13.35 -27.70
C ASP A 677 -5.13 13.75 -27.01
N GLY A 678 -6.20 13.00 -27.21
CA GLY A 678 -7.50 13.18 -26.55
C GLY A 678 -7.50 12.69 -25.09
N GLN A 679 -8.53 13.08 -24.33
CA GLN A 679 -8.62 12.82 -22.89
C GLN A 679 -8.68 11.32 -22.53
N SER A 680 -9.19 10.49 -23.42
CA SER A 680 -9.27 9.04 -23.25
C SER A 680 -7.94 8.33 -23.53
N ALA A 681 -6.97 9.00 -24.15
CA ALA A 681 -5.64 8.46 -24.34
C ALA A 681 -4.84 8.59 -23.02
N ASP A 682 -4.16 7.52 -22.59
CA ASP A 682 -3.20 7.56 -21.46
C ASP A 682 -1.91 8.30 -21.88
N GLY A 683 -2.05 9.59 -22.18
CA GLY A 683 -0.97 10.49 -22.60
C GLY A 683 -0.32 11.22 -21.43
N VAL A 684 0.97 11.54 -21.56
CA VAL A 684 1.72 12.34 -20.57
C VAL A 684 1.09 13.73 -20.38
N LEU A 685 0.68 14.39 -21.47
CA LEU A 685 0.02 15.70 -21.41
C LEU A 685 -1.26 15.69 -20.58
N ARG A 686 -2.02 14.58 -20.60
CA ARG A 686 -3.21 14.42 -19.74
C ARG A 686 -2.83 14.38 -18.26
N SER A 687 -1.76 13.66 -17.92
CA SER A 687 -1.27 13.58 -16.54
C SER A 687 -0.76 14.94 -16.05
N ILE A 688 -0.05 15.68 -16.92
CA ILE A 688 0.37 17.06 -16.67
C ILE A 688 -0.85 17.96 -16.45
N TYR A 689 -1.86 17.86 -17.31
CA TYR A 689 -3.06 18.67 -17.19
C TYR A 689 -3.78 18.43 -15.85
N ILE A 690 -4.02 17.17 -15.48
CA ILE A 690 -4.70 16.82 -14.22
C ILE A 690 -3.90 17.27 -12.99
N ASN A 691 -2.57 17.08 -13.01
CA ASN A 691 -1.75 17.32 -11.83
C ASN A 691 -1.30 18.78 -11.67
N TYR A 692 -1.16 19.52 -12.78
CA TYR A 692 -0.57 20.86 -12.76
C TYR A 692 -1.45 21.95 -13.37
N LEU A 693 -2.31 21.68 -14.34
CA LEU A 693 -3.05 22.75 -15.04
C LEU A 693 -4.52 22.85 -14.65
N GLN A 694 -5.13 21.76 -14.19
CA GLN A 694 -6.53 21.71 -13.78
C GLN A 694 -6.71 22.39 -12.42
N GLU A 695 -7.66 23.32 -12.32
CA GLU A 695 -8.05 23.93 -11.05
C GLU A 695 -8.88 22.92 -10.23
N GLN A 696 -8.45 22.61 -9.01
CA GLN A 696 -9.14 21.63 -8.15
C GLN A 696 -10.17 22.24 -7.21
N ALA A 697 -10.13 23.55 -6.97
CA ALA A 697 -11.00 24.25 -6.02
C ALA A 697 -12.19 24.98 -6.68
N GLU A 698 -12.12 25.25 -7.98
CA GLU A 698 -13.16 25.97 -8.72
C GLU A 698 -13.48 25.23 -10.04
N ARG A 699 -14.69 25.45 -10.57
CA ARG A 699 -15.01 24.95 -11.92
C ARG A 699 -14.11 25.65 -12.93
N GLU A 700 -13.17 24.89 -13.49
CA GLU A 700 -12.24 25.40 -14.49
C GLU A 700 -13.00 26.08 -15.62
N ARG A 701 -12.72 27.37 -15.81
CA ARG A 701 -13.37 28.12 -16.87
C ARG A 701 -12.92 27.62 -18.23
N GLN A 702 -11.66 27.20 -18.44
CA GLN A 702 -11.02 26.86 -19.73
C GLN A 702 -10.36 25.45 -19.78
N SER A 703 -11.17 24.38 -19.74
CA SER A 703 -10.68 23.00 -19.90
C SER A 703 -9.96 22.78 -21.24
N LEU A 704 -8.75 22.19 -21.19
CA LEU A 704 -7.95 21.80 -22.35
C LEU A 704 -8.65 20.74 -23.22
N TYR A 705 -9.49 19.91 -22.59
CA TYR A 705 -10.17 18.78 -23.23
C TYR A 705 -11.65 19.07 -23.54
N GLU A 706 -12.06 20.34 -23.54
CA GLU A 706 -13.39 20.71 -24.03
C GLU A 706 -13.52 20.31 -25.50
N SER A 707 -14.56 19.54 -25.81
CA SER A 707 -14.79 19.00 -27.15
C SER A 707 -15.89 19.73 -27.90
N ASN A 708 -16.75 20.48 -27.20
CA ASN A 708 -17.85 21.18 -27.85
C ASN A 708 -17.39 22.50 -28.47
N ILE A 709 -17.68 22.65 -29.76
CA ILE A 709 -17.55 23.90 -30.51
C ILE A 709 -18.90 24.27 -31.10
N GLU A 710 -19.07 25.53 -31.47
CA GLU A 710 -20.31 26.06 -32.03
C GLU A 710 -20.05 26.52 -33.47
N PHE A 711 -21.10 26.55 -34.30
CA PHE A 711 -21.04 27.15 -35.63
C PHE A 711 -21.94 28.38 -35.66
N ASP A 712 -21.35 29.56 -35.84
CA ASP A 712 -22.12 30.79 -36.01
C ASP A 712 -22.56 30.92 -37.48
N SER A 713 -23.86 30.78 -37.70
CA SER A 713 -24.48 30.85 -39.02
C SER A 713 -24.43 32.25 -39.65
N LYS A 714 -24.28 33.32 -38.85
CA LYS A 714 -24.21 34.71 -39.32
C LYS A 714 -22.87 35.01 -39.98
N ILE A 715 -21.78 34.61 -39.32
CA ILE A 715 -20.41 34.80 -39.83
C ILE A 715 -19.89 33.58 -40.62
N LYS A 716 -20.64 32.47 -40.62
CA LYS A 716 -20.30 31.19 -41.26
C LYS A 716 -18.95 30.59 -40.82
N LYS A 717 -18.60 30.78 -39.55
CA LYS A 717 -17.35 30.31 -38.93
C LYS A 717 -17.62 29.52 -37.66
N TYR A 718 -16.68 28.66 -37.29
CA TYR A 718 -16.72 28.00 -35.99
C TYR A 718 -16.32 28.98 -34.88
N THR A 719 -17.03 28.92 -33.77
CA THR A 719 -16.75 29.65 -32.54
C THR A 719 -16.44 28.66 -31.43
N PHE A 720 -15.59 29.08 -30.51
CA PHE A 720 -15.35 28.39 -29.25
C PHE A 720 -15.79 29.31 -28.13
N ARG A 721 -16.84 28.93 -27.41
CA ARG A 721 -17.43 29.71 -26.29
C ARG A 721 -17.87 31.09 -26.74
N SER A 722 -18.66 31.13 -27.81
CA SER A 722 -19.21 32.35 -28.41
C SER A 722 -18.17 33.34 -28.95
N LYS A 723 -16.91 32.93 -29.13
CA LYS A 723 -15.85 33.73 -29.75
C LYS A 723 -15.37 33.06 -31.03
N GLU A 724 -15.19 33.84 -32.10
CA GLU A 724 -14.60 33.36 -33.35
C GLU A 724 -13.21 32.76 -33.09
N ILE A 725 -12.98 31.55 -33.61
CA ILE A 725 -11.65 30.94 -33.58
C ILE A 725 -10.77 31.65 -34.62
N LYS A 726 -9.79 32.41 -34.14
CA LYS A 726 -8.80 33.15 -34.92
C LYS A 726 -7.40 32.54 -34.86
N LYS A 727 -7.17 31.65 -33.91
CA LYS A 727 -5.88 30.99 -33.69
C LYS A 727 -6.08 29.55 -33.22
N LEU A 728 -5.24 28.65 -33.71
CA LEU A 728 -5.14 27.27 -33.26
C LEU A 728 -3.73 27.06 -32.70
N VAL A 729 -3.64 26.61 -31.44
CA VAL A 729 -2.38 26.34 -30.78
C VAL A 729 -2.30 24.85 -30.46
N PHE A 730 -1.40 24.12 -31.13
CA PHE A 730 -1.15 22.72 -30.84
C PHE A 730 -0.18 22.58 -29.69
N LEU A 731 -0.59 21.87 -28.63
CA LEU A 731 0.19 21.71 -27.41
C LEU A 731 0.82 20.31 -27.30
N PHE A 732 2.13 20.29 -27.08
CA PHE A 732 2.92 19.08 -26.81
C PHE A 732 3.66 19.21 -25.47
N ASP A 733 3.72 18.14 -24.70
CA ASP A 733 4.55 18.04 -23.49
C ASP A 733 6.04 18.21 -23.81
N ASN A 734 6.54 17.47 -24.80
CA ASN A 734 7.92 17.59 -25.25
C ASN A 734 8.10 17.25 -26.74
N VAL A 735 9.11 17.85 -27.37
CA VAL A 735 9.52 17.60 -28.75
C VAL A 735 11.04 17.43 -28.81
N GLU A 736 11.48 16.20 -29.06
CA GLU A 736 12.88 15.90 -29.35
C GLU A 736 13.13 16.11 -30.85
N TYR A 737 13.21 15.05 -31.67
CA TYR A 737 13.42 15.18 -33.12
C TYR A 737 12.19 15.68 -33.91
N GLY A 738 10.98 15.63 -33.34
CA GLY A 738 9.75 16.11 -34.01
C GLY A 738 9.01 15.08 -34.87
N THR A 739 9.52 13.88 -35.13
CA THR A 739 8.83 12.87 -35.96
C THR A 739 7.41 12.52 -35.49
N ALA A 740 7.23 12.27 -34.18
CA ALA A 740 5.92 11.97 -33.61
C ALA A 740 4.97 13.19 -33.65
N THR A 741 5.51 14.38 -33.43
CA THR A 741 4.81 15.66 -33.53
C THR A 741 4.30 15.89 -34.95
N CYS A 742 5.16 15.71 -35.96
CA CYS A 742 4.78 15.81 -37.36
C CYS A 742 3.69 14.80 -37.75
N ASN A 743 3.79 13.55 -37.29
CA ASN A 743 2.72 12.55 -37.53
C ASN A 743 1.38 12.95 -36.89
N THR A 744 1.41 13.58 -35.71
CA THR A 744 0.22 14.08 -35.01
C THR A 744 -0.39 15.26 -35.76
N LEU A 745 0.43 16.22 -36.19
CA LEU A 745 -0.01 17.37 -36.99
C LEU A 745 -0.60 16.93 -38.33
N LYS A 746 0.05 15.99 -39.04
CA LYS A 746 -0.50 15.38 -40.27
C LYS A 746 -1.87 14.76 -40.02
N ALA A 747 -2.08 14.09 -38.88
CA ALA A 747 -3.34 13.46 -38.53
C ALA A 747 -4.46 14.45 -38.18
N TYR A 748 -4.14 15.61 -37.61
CA TYR A 748 -5.15 16.66 -37.31
C TYR A 748 -5.49 17.54 -38.52
N LEU A 749 -4.50 17.84 -39.35
CA LEU A 749 -4.59 18.85 -40.41
C LEU A 749 -4.77 18.26 -41.81
N ASP A 750 -4.82 16.93 -41.94
CA ASP A 750 -4.92 16.21 -43.23
C ASP A 750 -3.83 16.62 -44.23
N ILE A 751 -2.60 16.85 -43.75
CA ILE A 751 -1.45 17.20 -44.57
C ILE A 751 -0.82 15.91 -45.13
N PHE A 752 -1.07 15.63 -46.41
CA PHE A 752 -0.44 14.53 -47.15
C PHE A 752 0.54 15.10 -48.18
N LEU A 753 1.80 14.65 -48.18
CA LEU A 753 2.79 15.08 -49.16
C LEU A 753 2.56 14.39 -50.53
N PRO A 754 2.85 15.04 -51.67
CA PRO A 754 2.58 14.49 -53.01
C PRO A 754 3.21 13.11 -53.27
N ASP A 755 4.38 12.83 -52.68
CA ASP A 755 5.08 11.54 -52.85
C ASP A 755 4.52 10.41 -51.95
N GLU A 756 3.63 10.73 -51.00
CA GLU A 756 2.94 9.76 -50.14
C GLU A 756 1.55 9.35 -50.70
N ALA A 757 1.10 9.98 -51.80
CA ALA A 757 -0.26 9.88 -52.32
C ALA A 757 -0.66 8.50 -52.92
N GLY A 758 0.28 7.55 -52.99
CA GLY A 758 0.04 6.16 -53.44
C GLY A 758 0.24 5.08 -52.38
N ILE A 759 0.77 5.41 -51.20
CA ILE A 759 1.10 4.44 -50.16
C ILE A 759 0.14 4.63 -48.99
N LYS A 760 -0.62 3.56 -48.67
CA LYS A 760 -1.42 3.38 -47.44
C LYS A 760 -0.90 4.27 -46.30
N ILE A 761 -1.75 5.16 -45.77
CA ILE A 761 -1.47 6.00 -44.58
C ILE A 761 -0.54 5.23 -43.62
N ASN A 762 0.65 5.78 -43.38
CA ASN A 762 1.65 5.20 -42.50
C ASN A 762 0.99 4.80 -41.17
N SER A 763 1.26 3.57 -40.69
CA SER A 763 0.67 3.04 -39.45
C SER A 763 0.80 4.00 -38.25
N ALA A 764 1.88 4.79 -38.18
CA ALA A 764 2.08 5.81 -37.15
C ALA A 764 1.06 6.96 -37.22
N ILE A 765 0.74 7.44 -38.43
CA ILE A 765 -0.26 8.50 -38.64
C ILE A 765 -1.66 7.96 -38.30
N LYS A 766 -1.99 6.71 -38.67
CA LYS A 766 -3.25 6.08 -38.26
C LYS A 766 -3.39 5.97 -36.74
N LYS A 767 -2.31 5.63 -36.04
CA LYS A 767 -2.30 5.58 -34.58
C LYS A 767 -2.52 6.97 -33.97
N ALA A 768 -1.82 7.99 -34.47
CA ALA A 768 -2.02 9.38 -34.03
C ALA A 768 -3.46 9.84 -34.30
N TYR A 769 -4.01 9.54 -35.48
CA TYR A 769 -5.41 9.83 -35.82
C TYR A 769 -6.37 9.22 -34.80
N LYS A 770 -6.22 7.95 -34.43
CA LYS A 770 -7.10 7.31 -33.43
C LYS A 770 -7.00 7.90 -32.03
N ARG A 771 -5.84 8.45 -31.66
CA ARG A 771 -5.58 9.02 -30.33
C ARG A 771 -5.91 10.50 -30.22
N ARG A 772 -6.17 11.17 -31.34
CA ARG A 772 -6.44 12.61 -31.39
C ARG A 772 -7.65 13.00 -30.54
N HIS A 773 -7.69 14.25 -30.12
CA HIS A 773 -8.85 14.88 -29.52
C HIS A 773 -9.91 15.16 -30.59
N CYS A 774 -11.16 14.78 -30.32
CA CYS A 774 -12.27 14.99 -31.25
C CYS A 774 -13.10 16.20 -30.81
N TYR A 775 -13.48 17.03 -31.77
CA TYR A 775 -14.38 18.17 -31.56
C TYR A 775 -15.77 17.88 -32.12
N TYR A 776 -16.80 18.43 -31.49
CA TYR A 776 -18.19 18.21 -31.87
C TYR A 776 -18.93 19.53 -32.02
N CYS A 777 -19.70 19.66 -33.10
CA CYS A 777 -20.65 20.74 -33.32
C CYS A 777 -22.05 20.13 -33.49
N ASN A 778 -23.00 20.49 -32.63
CA ASN A 778 -24.37 19.93 -32.62
C ASN A 778 -24.40 18.39 -32.65
N GLY A 779 -23.53 17.76 -31.84
CA GLY A 779 -23.43 16.29 -31.73
C GLY A 779 -22.75 15.59 -32.91
N LYS A 780 -22.25 16.32 -33.91
CA LYS A 780 -21.48 15.75 -35.04
C LYS A 780 -20.00 16.06 -34.89
N GLU A 781 -19.15 15.06 -35.14
CA GLU A 781 -17.69 15.25 -35.12
C GLU A 781 -17.27 16.21 -36.25
N VAL A 782 -16.39 17.14 -35.91
CA VAL A 782 -15.78 18.11 -36.83
C VAL A 782 -14.26 17.97 -36.74
N SER A 783 -13.58 17.81 -37.87
CA SER A 783 -12.12 17.72 -37.90
C SER A 783 -11.47 19.09 -37.71
N VAL A 784 -10.26 19.12 -37.15
CA VAL A 784 -9.48 20.37 -37.01
C VAL A 784 -9.15 20.97 -38.38
N SER A 785 -8.90 20.13 -39.40
CA SER A 785 -8.76 20.56 -40.80
C SER A 785 -10.01 21.28 -41.33
N GLU A 786 -11.22 20.83 -40.98
CA GLU A 786 -12.46 21.50 -41.36
C GLU A 786 -12.61 22.85 -40.64
N ILE A 787 -12.33 22.90 -39.33
CA ILE A 787 -12.35 24.13 -38.54
C ILE A 787 -11.47 25.18 -39.20
N LEU A 788 -10.23 24.82 -39.53
CA LEU A 788 -9.27 25.71 -40.18
C LEU A 788 -9.74 26.18 -41.56
N ARG A 789 -10.36 25.29 -42.35
CA ARG A 789 -10.89 25.63 -43.69
C ARG A 789 -12.05 26.63 -43.62
N LYS A 790 -12.91 26.53 -42.60
CA LYS A 790 -14.05 27.44 -42.39
C LYS A 790 -13.60 28.77 -41.78
N ASN A 791 -12.64 28.74 -40.86
CA ASN A 791 -12.06 29.91 -40.23
C ASN A 791 -10.85 30.41 -41.03
N GLN A 792 -11.09 30.79 -42.30
CA GLN A 792 -10.04 31.30 -43.19
C GLN A 792 -9.28 32.48 -42.54
N GLY A 793 -7.95 32.40 -42.58
CA GLY A 793 -7.05 33.38 -41.97
C GLY A 793 -6.60 33.03 -40.55
N ALA A 794 -7.21 32.03 -39.91
CA ALA A 794 -6.79 31.62 -38.57
C ALA A 794 -5.32 31.20 -38.52
N GLU A 795 -4.61 31.64 -37.49
CA GLU A 795 -3.19 31.37 -37.30
C GLU A 795 -2.98 29.99 -36.71
N VAL A 796 -1.96 29.27 -37.16
CA VAL A 796 -1.56 27.98 -36.58
C VAL A 796 -0.21 28.13 -35.90
N VAL A 797 -0.17 27.84 -34.60
CA VAL A 797 1.06 27.81 -33.78
C VAL A 797 1.22 26.39 -33.25
N VAL A 798 2.46 25.90 -33.22
CA VAL A 798 2.80 24.66 -32.52
C VAL A 798 3.68 25.04 -31.34
N HIS A 799 3.32 24.57 -30.15
CA HIS A 799 4.03 24.93 -28.94
C HIS A 799 4.30 23.69 -28.08
N SER A 800 5.44 23.66 -27.42
CA SER A 800 5.73 22.60 -26.44
C SER A 800 6.44 23.11 -25.20
N PHE A 801 6.25 22.41 -24.09
CA PHE A 801 6.92 22.84 -22.86
C PHE A 801 8.44 22.58 -22.94
N TYR A 802 8.84 21.41 -23.44
CA TYR A 802 10.25 21.10 -23.72
C TYR A 802 10.49 20.87 -25.21
N GLY A 803 11.53 21.49 -25.79
CA GLY A 803 11.81 21.39 -27.23
C GLY A 803 13.29 21.39 -27.61
N THR A 804 13.56 21.16 -28.89
CA THR A 804 14.90 21.26 -29.50
C THR A 804 14.85 22.06 -30.79
N GLU A 805 15.98 22.60 -31.22
CA GLU A 805 16.10 23.26 -32.54
C GLU A 805 15.91 22.29 -33.71
N GLU A 806 16.38 21.04 -33.59
CA GLU A 806 16.16 20.01 -34.63
C GLU A 806 14.66 19.70 -34.80
N GLY A 807 13.93 19.59 -33.68
CA GLY A 807 12.47 19.44 -33.69
C GLY A 807 11.79 20.63 -34.36
N LYS A 808 12.27 21.85 -34.11
CA LYS A 808 11.77 23.08 -34.73
C LYS A 808 11.96 23.07 -36.23
N GLU A 809 13.17 22.80 -36.71
CA GLU A 809 13.47 22.72 -38.14
C GLU A 809 12.58 21.71 -38.86
N ASN A 810 12.34 20.54 -38.24
CA ASN A 810 11.51 19.48 -38.81
C ASN A 810 10.01 19.86 -38.86
N ILE A 811 9.49 20.52 -37.82
CA ILE A 811 8.09 20.99 -37.81
C ILE A 811 7.92 22.13 -38.80
N ASP A 812 8.83 23.10 -38.82
CA ASP A 812 8.78 24.22 -39.77
C ASP A 812 8.85 23.72 -41.23
N ALA A 813 9.68 22.70 -41.49
CA ALA A 813 9.76 22.06 -42.80
C ALA A 813 8.44 21.41 -43.25
N LEU A 814 7.64 20.84 -42.34
CA LEU A 814 6.33 20.25 -42.64
C LEU A 814 5.37 21.29 -43.26
N PHE A 815 5.46 22.55 -42.82
CA PHE A 815 4.54 23.62 -43.25
C PHE A 815 5.00 24.42 -44.47
N LYS A 816 6.27 24.29 -44.92
CA LYS A 816 6.84 25.07 -46.05
C LYS A 816 6.00 25.04 -47.33
N ASN A 817 5.35 23.91 -47.63
CA ASN A 817 4.50 23.73 -48.83
C ASN A 817 3.00 23.67 -48.51
N SER A 818 2.61 23.99 -47.27
CA SER A 818 1.20 23.97 -46.86
C SER A 818 0.51 25.30 -47.20
N LYS A 819 -0.80 25.26 -47.48
CA LYS A 819 -1.63 26.47 -47.62
C LYS A 819 -2.10 27.04 -46.27
N ILE A 820 -1.45 26.65 -45.18
CA ILE A 820 -1.85 26.96 -43.80
C ILE A 820 -1.10 28.21 -43.33
N ASN A 821 -1.80 29.14 -42.65
CA ASN A 821 -1.18 30.33 -42.03
C ASN A 821 -0.42 29.95 -40.76
N TYR A 822 0.68 29.23 -40.92
CA TYR A 822 1.54 28.77 -39.85
C TYR A 822 2.49 29.89 -39.39
N LYS A 823 2.59 30.09 -38.06
CA LYS A 823 3.39 31.16 -37.44
C LYS A 823 4.73 30.68 -36.88
N GLY A 824 4.96 29.37 -36.84
CA GLY A 824 6.19 28.80 -36.30
C GLY A 824 5.94 27.86 -35.13
N TYR A 825 7.02 27.19 -34.75
CA TYR A 825 7.10 26.35 -33.57
C TYR A 825 8.05 26.99 -32.56
N ASP A 826 7.61 27.01 -31.32
CA ASP A 826 8.38 27.45 -30.17
C ASP A 826 8.24 26.47 -29.00
N TYR A 827 9.14 26.64 -28.03
CA TYR A 827 9.14 25.85 -26.82
C TYR A 827 9.64 26.68 -25.65
N PHE A 828 9.21 26.33 -24.44
CA PHE A 828 9.54 27.09 -23.23
C PHE A 828 10.92 26.75 -22.68
N LEU A 829 11.27 25.46 -22.61
CA LEU A 829 12.55 24.98 -22.09
C LEU A 829 13.31 24.09 -23.10
N PRO A 830 14.63 24.26 -23.25
CA PRO A 830 15.41 23.47 -24.20
C PRO A 830 15.75 22.06 -23.68
N ILE A 831 15.86 21.09 -24.58
CA ILE A 831 16.46 19.77 -24.35
C ILE A 831 17.85 19.75 -24.99
N ASN A 832 18.90 19.54 -24.18
CA ASN A 832 20.29 19.80 -24.61
C ASN A 832 21.23 18.61 -24.49
N VAL A 833 20.89 17.56 -23.71
CA VAL A 833 21.81 16.43 -23.47
C VAL A 833 21.62 15.35 -24.54
N LYS A 834 22.66 15.09 -25.33
CA LYS A 834 22.63 14.03 -26.36
C LYS A 834 23.18 12.71 -25.78
N ALA A 835 22.60 11.59 -26.22
CA ALA A 835 23.00 10.25 -25.79
C ALA A 835 24.47 9.91 -26.14
N LYS A 836 24.97 10.42 -27.26
CA LYS A 836 26.37 10.25 -27.69
C LYS A 836 27.39 10.79 -26.69
N ASP A 837 27.02 11.80 -25.90
CA ASP A 837 27.91 12.42 -24.91
C ASP A 837 28.11 11.50 -23.69
N LEU A 838 27.29 10.45 -23.55
CA LEU A 838 27.32 9.50 -22.43
C LEU A 838 27.95 8.15 -22.80
N ILE A 839 28.29 7.92 -24.07
CA ILE A 839 28.68 6.59 -24.58
C ILE A 839 29.90 6.00 -23.87
N GLU A 840 30.89 6.83 -23.55
CA GLU A 840 32.11 6.39 -22.86
C GLU A 840 31.85 5.99 -21.40
N LEU A 841 30.80 6.53 -20.77
CA LEU A 841 30.37 6.08 -19.44
C LEU A 841 29.63 4.74 -19.53
N VAL A 842 28.77 4.56 -20.55
CA VAL A 842 28.01 3.32 -20.73
C VAL A 842 28.94 2.13 -21.00
N LYS A 843 29.99 2.31 -21.82
CA LYS A 843 30.98 1.26 -22.13
C LYS A 843 31.75 0.74 -20.91
N GLN A 844 31.77 1.50 -19.82
CA GLN A 844 32.42 1.09 -18.57
C GLN A 844 31.54 0.16 -17.72
N ILE A 845 30.26 -0.01 -18.07
CA ILE A 845 29.31 -0.85 -17.34
C ILE A 845 29.26 -2.24 -18.00
N PRO A 846 29.76 -3.31 -17.35
CA PRO A 846 30.00 -4.59 -18.01
C PRO A 846 28.77 -5.27 -18.61
N THR A 847 27.58 -5.02 -18.06
CA THR A 847 26.35 -5.70 -18.46
C THR A 847 25.51 -4.91 -19.46
N TRP A 848 25.85 -3.65 -19.71
CA TRP A 848 25.07 -2.78 -20.59
C TRP A 848 25.59 -2.96 -22.02
N ASN A 849 25.07 -3.97 -22.71
CA ASN A 849 25.43 -4.25 -24.10
C ASN A 849 24.94 -3.11 -25.00
N ILE A 850 25.88 -2.32 -25.55
CA ILE A 850 25.56 -1.27 -26.51
C ILE A 850 25.79 -1.78 -27.94
N SER A 851 24.85 -1.54 -28.84
CA SER A 851 25.15 -1.55 -30.28
C SER A 851 26.14 -0.43 -30.62
N ALA A 852 27.09 -0.68 -31.52
CA ALA A 852 28.13 0.29 -31.89
C ALA A 852 27.57 1.66 -32.37
N ASP A 853 26.33 1.69 -32.86
CA ASP A 853 25.60 2.91 -33.21
C ASP A 853 24.56 3.26 -32.12
N ILE A 854 24.93 4.09 -31.14
CA ILE A 854 23.92 4.85 -30.39
C ILE A 854 23.44 5.97 -31.31
N GLY A 855 22.17 5.90 -31.73
CA GLY A 855 21.58 6.91 -32.60
C GLY A 855 21.60 8.34 -32.01
N ASP A 856 21.33 9.34 -32.83
CA ASP A 856 21.29 10.75 -32.44
C ASP A 856 20.00 11.11 -31.69
N PHE A 857 19.83 10.57 -30.48
CA PHE A 857 18.71 10.87 -29.57
C PHE A 857 19.18 11.55 -28.27
N TYR A 858 18.22 12.00 -27.47
CA TYR A 858 18.49 12.76 -26.24
C TYR A 858 18.47 11.87 -25.00
N ALA A 859 19.40 12.14 -24.07
CA ALA A 859 19.49 11.43 -22.80
C ALA A 859 18.69 12.17 -21.72
N VAL A 860 17.43 11.77 -21.57
CA VAL A 860 16.47 12.40 -20.66
C VAL A 860 15.81 11.39 -19.72
N ILE A 861 15.49 11.84 -18.51
CA ILE A 861 14.57 11.16 -17.58
C ILE A 861 13.34 12.05 -17.48
N ARG A 862 12.20 11.54 -17.95
CA ARG A 862 10.98 12.34 -18.12
C ARG A 862 9.93 11.91 -17.10
N GLN A 863 9.28 12.89 -16.49
CA GLN A 863 8.16 12.61 -15.60
C GLN A 863 7.10 11.74 -16.28
N TYR A 864 6.57 10.78 -15.52
CA TYR A 864 5.56 9.78 -15.91
C TYR A 864 6.02 8.66 -16.86
N ASN A 865 6.96 8.90 -17.79
CA ASN A 865 7.33 7.89 -18.79
C ASN A 865 8.69 8.12 -19.49
N MET A 866 9.54 7.08 -19.51
CA MET A 866 10.82 7.10 -20.24
C MET A 866 10.67 7.18 -21.77
N THR A 867 11.71 7.64 -22.46
CA THR A 867 11.83 7.64 -23.93
C THR A 867 11.89 6.21 -24.48
N LYS A 868 11.50 6.04 -25.76
CA LYS A 868 11.64 4.74 -26.46
C LYS A 868 13.10 4.41 -26.74
N ALA A 869 13.86 5.39 -27.22
CA ALA A 869 15.32 5.31 -27.37
C ALA A 869 15.97 5.82 -26.09
N ASN A 870 16.83 5.01 -25.47
CA ASN A 870 17.48 5.34 -24.22
C ASN A 870 18.88 4.69 -24.13
N VAL A 871 19.76 5.25 -23.31
CA VAL A 871 21.07 4.66 -22.99
C VAL A 871 20.99 3.63 -21.87
N PHE A 872 19.93 3.68 -21.05
CA PHE A 872 19.63 2.65 -20.06
C PHE A 872 19.18 1.37 -20.76
N PRO A 873 19.62 0.19 -20.27
CA PRO A 873 19.12 -1.10 -20.74
C PRO A 873 17.61 -1.20 -20.56
N GLU A 874 16.96 -1.97 -21.44
CA GLU A 874 15.51 -2.17 -21.42
C GLU A 874 15.06 -2.78 -20.09
N GLU A 875 15.87 -3.65 -19.51
CA GLU A 875 15.64 -4.35 -18.25
C GLU A 875 15.52 -3.37 -17.07
N MET A 876 16.25 -2.26 -17.11
CA MET A 876 16.26 -1.22 -16.07
C MET A 876 15.04 -0.28 -16.17
N ILE A 877 14.36 -0.24 -17.31
CA ILE A 877 13.28 0.73 -17.58
C ILE A 877 11.93 0.12 -17.96
N SER A 878 11.84 -1.16 -18.33
CA SER A 878 10.64 -1.72 -19.00
C SER A 878 9.54 -2.21 -18.07
N ASP A 879 9.88 -2.76 -16.91
CA ASP A 879 8.91 -3.36 -15.98
C ASP A 879 9.16 -2.92 -14.54
N GLY A 880 8.28 -2.07 -14.02
CA GLY A 880 8.35 -1.59 -12.64
C GLY A 880 8.20 -2.70 -11.59
N LYS A 881 7.74 -3.90 -11.92
CA LYS A 881 7.70 -5.05 -11.00
C LYS A 881 9.08 -5.63 -10.72
N LYS A 882 10.00 -5.55 -11.68
CA LYS A 882 11.36 -6.07 -11.52
C LYS A 882 12.12 -5.29 -10.44
N ALA A 883 12.89 -5.98 -9.60
CA ALA A 883 13.67 -5.37 -8.52
C ALA A 883 14.77 -4.44 -9.05
N ILE A 884 15.32 -4.71 -10.23
CA ILE A 884 16.38 -3.92 -10.86
C ILE A 884 15.88 -2.66 -11.58
N ALA A 885 14.56 -2.52 -11.76
CA ALA A 885 14.00 -1.41 -12.52
C ALA A 885 14.13 -0.10 -11.72
N MET A 886 14.77 0.89 -12.32
CA MET A 886 15.02 2.21 -11.72
C MET A 886 14.14 3.29 -12.32
N PHE A 887 13.69 3.11 -13.57
CA PHE A 887 12.75 4.00 -14.25
C PHE A 887 11.64 3.20 -14.92
N ILE A 888 10.62 3.87 -15.45
CA ILE A 888 9.46 3.20 -16.06
C ILE A 888 9.19 3.71 -17.46
N LYS A 889 9.15 2.77 -18.40
CA LYS A 889 8.70 2.90 -19.78
C LYS A 889 7.36 2.18 -19.92
N LYS A 890 6.27 2.94 -19.94
CA LYS A 890 4.92 2.42 -20.15
C LYS A 890 4.83 1.72 -21.52
N LYS A 891 4.35 0.47 -21.53
CA LYS A 891 4.02 -0.25 -22.77
C LYS A 891 2.79 0.40 -23.41
N GLU A 892 2.86 0.66 -24.72
CA GLU A 892 1.68 1.06 -25.49
C GLU A 892 0.75 -0.16 -25.63
N LEU A 893 -0.48 -0.08 -25.12
CA LEU A 893 -1.52 -1.08 -25.42
C LEU A 893 -1.83 -0.97 -26.92
N LEU A 894 -1.60 -2.06 -27.67
CA LEU A 894 -1.71 -2.13 -29.12
C LEU A 894 -3.16 -2.11 -29.62
#